data_AF-A0A7W1PZL4-F1
#
_entry.id   AF-A0A7W1PZL4-F1
#
_cell.length_a   1.000
_cell.length_b   1.000
_cell.length_c   1.000
_cell.angle_alpha   90.00
_cell.angle_beta   90.00
_cell.angle_gamma   90.00
#
_symmetry.space_group_name_H-M   'P 1'
#
loop_
_entity.id
_entity.type
_entity.pdbx_description
1 polymer ?
#
loop_
_entity_poly.entity_id
_entity_poly.type
_entity_poly.pdbx_seq_one_letter_code
_entity_poly.pdbx_strand_id
1 'polypeptide(L)'
;MTQTVEDPITDPAPTTASLLQRVILPRTGDPMTVRSLYIDEHTSIRLAPVPAPPGAPPRDDTPLAGIASSGRKLRMLSRTSAVVTEQSEVSFAAYFNAFAAGYWRRWSALTAVRLHLGLHGTGRVDVYRTKADGSQIFVRGVALERAGEHTVDMELDLRPFEDGGWYWFDLTTDGGDLTLLEGGWYATEPGRGRAAVAIGMPTFNRPADCVATLTAIGEDPIVLDAVVAVILADQGTQKVRDAPGFEQAAAVLGDRLRIVDQPNLGGSGGYARVMYEALTNTDCEQILFMDDDILLEPDSVLRAVAFSRHSREPMLVGGQMLSLQARSQLSTMGEVVNRQTFLWRNAPGTEPHHDLAERTLRQTPWLHRRTDVDYNAWWMCLIPRSVAEDLGLPLPLFIKWDDAEYGLRARSRGYRTATVPGIAIWHMSFLEKDDTSDWQAYFHYRNRYVAAALHGPDNPSALLRDTLKRTMRHLLLMEYSAVALQEMALRDFLAGPEALFPKLPVVLGEIRAKRAEYDDGRPLDSATQVPLSDLDALAAQVFPDPPTRKVAIAKGLARSVLHNLRKPDPGHYAIPQRNVPSRQALWFVLSRLDSATVSTPDGRGVTFRRRDPALFRSMLRRSARQLRDIGRAWPELRRRYREALPELTSRETWAREVFDRD
;
A
#
# COMPACT_ATOMS: atom_id res chain seq x y z
N MET A 1 -4.68 40.56 -9.26
CA MET A 1 -4.06 41.68 -8.52
C MET A 1 -2.58 41.38 -8.43
N THR A 2 -1.77 42.11 -9.20
CA THR A 2 -0.31 42.02 -9.20
C THR A 2 0.17 42.88 -8.04
N GLN A 3 0.75 42.28 -7.00
CA GLN A 3 1.45 43.03 -5.95
C GLN A 3 2.94 42.93 -6.25
N THR A 4 3.55 44.06 -6.59
CA THR A 4 4.98 44.28 -6.39
C THR A 4 5.27 44.12 -4.89
N VAL A 5 6.38 43.47 -4.56
CA VAL A 5 6.83 43.23 -3.18
C VAL A 5 6.99 44.58 -2.48
N GLU A 6 5.99 44.98 -1.68
CA GLU A 6 6.13 46.01 -0.65
C GLU A 6 6.71 45.34 0.61
N ASP A 7 7.48 46.14 1.37
CA ASP A 7 8.37 45.78 2.48
C ASP A 7 7.87 44.64 3.41
N PRO A 8 8.80 43.82 3.95
CA PRO A 8 8.45 42.61 4.67
C PRO A 8 7.72 42.95 5.97
N ILE A 9 6.47 42.50 6.09
CA ILE A 9 5.89 42.20 7.40
C ILE A 9 6.84 41.18 8.03
N THR A 10 7.52 41.60 9.09
CA THR A 10 8.53 40.83 9.84
C THR A 10 7.84 39.73 10.65
N ASP A 11 7.24 38.76 9.96
CA ASP A 11 7.00 37.46 10.55
C ASP A 11 8.34 36.76 10.77
N PRO A 12 8.52 36.04 11.89
CA PRO A 12 9.76 35.30 12.12
C PRO A 12 10.00 34.30 11.00
N ALA A 13 11.25 34.18 10.56
CA ALA A 13 11.65 33.23 9.53
C ALA A 13 11.14 31.82 9.86
N PRO A 14 10.68 31.05 8.85
CA PRO A 14 10.18 29.70 9.08
C PRO A 14 11.24 28.84 9.77
N THR A 15 10.79 28.07 10.76
CA THR A 15 11.66 27.19 11.55
C THR A 15 11.42 25.74 11.15
N THR A 16 12.40 24.88 11.41
CA THR A 16 12.24 23.42 11.26
C THR A 16 11.06 22.88 12.08
N ALA A 17 10.67 23.58 13.16
CA ALA A 17 9.55 23.19 14.01
C ALA A 17 8.15 23.37 13.38
N SER A 18 8.02 24.25 12.38
CA SER A 18 6.78 24.48 11.62
C SER A 18 6.79 23.86 10.21
N LEU A 19 7.90 23.27 9.77
CA LEU A 19 8.02 22.60 8.48
C LEU A 19 7.05 21.40 8.40
N LEU A 20 6.23 21.38 7.35
CA LEU A 20 5.30 20.28 7.07
C LEU A 20 5.80 19.37 5.96
N GLN A 21 6.40 19.96 4.93
CA GLN A 21 6.80 19.28 3.71
C GLN A 21 7.88 20.10 2.99
N ARG A 22 9.02 19.51 2.65
CA ARG A 22 10.02 20.16 1.80
C ARG A 22 9.64 20.06 0.33
N VAL A 23 10.12 21.00 -0.47
CA VAL A 23 10.19 20.84 -1.91
C VAL A 23 11.41 19.98 -2.22
N ILE A 24 11.17 18.81 -2.82
CA ILE A 24 12.19 17.80 -3.10
C ILE A 24 12.26 17.47 -4.60
N LEU A 25 13.41 17.03 -5.07
CA LEU A 25 13.72 16.76 -6.47
C LEU A 25 14.31 15.36 -6.60
N PRO A 26 14.11 14.63 -7.72
CA PRO A 26 14.51 13.23 -7.85
C PRO A 26 16.01 13.01 -7.67
N ARG A 27 16.41 11.79 -7.30
CA ARG A 27 17.83 11.42 -7.13
C ARG A 27 18.53 11.46 -8.49
N THR A 28 19.84 11.69 -8.48
CA THR A 28 20.65 11.58 -9.70
C THR A 28 20.54 10.17 -10.27
N GLY A 29 20.12 10.05 -11.53
CA GLY A 29 19.95 8.76 -12.21
C GLY A 29 18.55 8.16 -12.11
N ASP A 30 17.62 8.79 -11.39
CA ASP A 30 16.22 8.36 -11.40
C ASP A 30 15.64 8.43 -12.83
N PRO A 31 14.85 7.43 -13.27
CA PRO A 31 14.18 7.44 -14.56
C PRO A 31 13.27 8.66 -14.75
N MET A 32 13.04 9.06 -15.99
CA MET A 32 12.13 10.20 -16.29
C MET A 32 10.69 9.96 -15.82
N THR A 33 10.24 8.71 -15.81
CA THR A 33 8.93 8.37 -15.22
C THR A 33 8.89 8.69 -13.72
N VAL A 34 9.96 8.43 -12.98
CA VAL A 34 10.05 8.75 -11.54
C VAL A 34 10.10 10.27 -11.31
N ARG A 35 10.74 11.03 -12.19
CA ARG A 35 10.80 12.50 -12.13
C ARG A 35 9.41 13.15 -12.15
N SER A 36 8.42 12.53 -12.80
CA SER A 36 7.02 13.01 -12.81
C SER A 36 6.37 13.08 -11.42
N LEU A 37 6.90 12.33 -10.45
CA LEU A 37 6.41 12.38 -9.06
C LEU A 37 6.83 13.66 -8.33
N TYR A 38 7.83 14.37 -8.83
CA TYR A 38 8.39 15.56 -8.20
C TYR A 38 8.04 16.83 -8.97
N ILE A 39 8.02 16.77 -10.29
CA ILE A 39 7.75 17.93 -11.15
C ILE A 39 6.95 17.51 -12.38
N ASP A 40 6.14 18.43 -12.89
CA ASP A 40 5.40 18.30 -14.14
C ASP A 40 5.98 19.29 -15.16
N GLU A 41 6.78 18.76 -16.10
CA GLU A 41 7.38 19.51 -17.20
C GLU A 41 6.47 19.55 -18.45
N HIS A 42 5.31 18.88 -18.41
CA HIS A 42 4.32 18.79 -19.51
C HIS A 42 3.35 19.98 -19.55
N THR A 43 3.79 21.16 -19.10
CA THR A 43 2.99 22.39 -18.97
C THR A 43 2.27 22.82 -20.26
N SER A 44 2.77 22.43 -21.44
CA SER A 44 2.18 22.72 -22.75
C SER A 44 1.16 21.70 -23.26
N ILE A 45 0.94 20.57 -22.57
CA ILE A 45 0.04 19.49 -23.02
C ILE A 45 -1.26 19.54 -22.21
N ARG A 46 -2.29 20.20 -22.75
CA ARG A 46 -3.67 20.07 -22.26
C ARG A 46 -4.37 18.91 -22.96
N LEU A 47 -4.93 18.01 -22.16
CA LEU A 47 -5.80 16.94 -22.65
C LEU A 47 -7.15 17.54 -23.03
N ALA A 48 -7.50 17.52 -24.31
CA ALA A 48 -8.87 17.73 -24.78
C ALA A 48 -9.46 16.37 -25.15
N PRO A 49 -10.64 15.98 -24.62
CA PRO A 49 -11.31 14.76 -25.08
C PRO A 49 -11.69 14.92 -26.55
N VAL A 50 -11.20 14.02 -27.41
CA VAL A 50 -11.68 13.91 -28.79
C VAL A 50 -13.03 13.18 -28.75
N PRO A 51 -14.14 13.76 -29.25
CA PRO A 51 -15.41 13.06 -29.32
C PRO A 51 -15.27 11.78 -30.15
N ALA A 52 -15.75 10.65 -29.64
CA ALA A 52 -15.79 9.42 -30.41
C ALA A 52 -16.66 9.61 -31.68
N PRO A 53 -16.27 9.06 -32.84
CA PRO A 53 -17.15 9.04 -34.00
C PRO A 53 -18.46 8.31 -33.67
N PRO A 54 -19.61 8.75 -34.21
CA PRO A 54 -20.90 8.12 -33.94
C PRO A 54 -20.87 6.62 -34.23
N GLY A 55 -21.18 5.79 -33.23
CA GLY A 55 -21.29 4.33 -33.36
C GLY A 55 -20.06 3.51 -32.93
N ALA A 56 -18.97 4.14 -32.46
CA ALA A 56 -17.85 3.39 -31.88
C ALA A 56 -18.16 2.89 -30.45
N PRO A 57 -17.75 1.66 -30.07
CA PRO A 57 -17.83 1.22 -28.67
C PRO A 57 -16.95 2.11 -27.78
N PRO A 58 -17.33 2.33 -26.50
CA PRO A 58 -16.47 3.05 -25.57
C PRO A 58 -15.11 2.36 -25.49
N ARG A 59 -14.04 3.09 -25.81
CA ARG A 59 -12.66 2.69 -25.55
C ARG A 59 -12.25 3.35 -24.24
N ASP A 60 -11.70 2.57 -23.31
CA ASP A 60 -11.08 3.11 -22.09
C ASP A 60 -9.74 3.81 -22.39
N ASP A 61 -9.22 3.64 -23.60
CA ASP A 61 -7.92 4.14 -24.02
C ASP A 61 -8.14 5.29 -25.02
N THR A 62 -8.01 6.53 -24.56
CA THR A 62 -7.93 7.68 -25.46
C THR A 62 -6.46 7.87 -25.85
N PRO A 63 -6.04 7.58 -27.10
CA PRO A 63 -4.65 7.78 -27.49
C PRO A 63 -4.31 9.27 -27.41
N LEU A 64 -3.25 9.57 -26.66
CA LEU A 64 -2.74 10.92 -26.46
C LEU A 64 -1.65 11.20 -27.49
N ALA A 65 -1.80 12.28 -28.24
CA ALA A 65 -0.76 12.82 -29.10
C ALA A 65 -0.46 14.25 -28.65
N GLY A 66 0.76 14.46 -28.14
CA GLY A 66 1.30 15.78 -27.83
C GLY A 66 2.74 15.88 -28.33
N ILE A 67 3.13 17.03 -28.85
CA ILE A 67 4.51 17.31 -29.24
C ILE A 67 5.23 17.80 -27.98
N ALA A 68 6.09 16.98 -27.41
CA ALA A 68 6.96 17.38 -26.30
C ALA A 68 8.10 18.25 -26.85
N SER A 69 8.32 19.44 -26.27
CA SER A 69 9.53 20.22 -26.50
C SER A 69 10.74 19.42 -25.97
N SER A 70 11.78 19.25 -26.77
CA SER A 70 12.90 18.34 -26.52
C SER A 70 13.96 18.84 -25.53
N GLY A 71 13.79 20.02 -24.92
CA GLY A 71 14.71 20.57 -23.93
C GLY A 71 14.29 20.23 -22.49
N ARG A 72 15.24 19.82 -21.65
CA ARG A 72 15.03 19.76 -20.19
C ARG A 72 14.82 21.19 -19.68
N LYS A 73 13.67 21.46 -19.09
CA LYS A 73 13.30 22.78 -18.55
C LYS A 73 13.89 23.03 -17.16
N LEU A 74 14.26 21.96 -16.45
CA LEU A 74 14.85 22.03 -15.11
C LEU A 74 16.15 21.20 -15.01
N ARG A 75 17.21 21.82 -14.49
CA ARG A 75 18.49 21.19 -14.14
C ARG A 75 18.65 21.13 -12.63
N MET A 76 18.75 19.92 -12.08
CA MET A 76 18.89 19.71 -10.63
C MET A 76 20.32 20.03 -10.18
N LEU A 77 20.44 20.71 -9.04
CA LEU A 77 21.71 20.98 -8.36
C LEU A 77 21.86 20.08 -7.13
N SER A 78 20.76 19.82 -6.43
CA SER A 78 20.68 18.89 -5.30
C SER A 78 19.27 18.28 -5.21
N ARG A 79 19.01 17.54 -4.11
CA ARG A 79 17.67 17.04 -3.77
C ARG A 79 16.66 18.13 -3.42
N THR A 80 17.09 19.37 -3.17
CA THR A 80 16.21 20.48 -2.75
C THR A 80 16.44 21.76 -3.56
N SER A 81 17.38 21.74 -4.52
CA SER A 81 17.71 22.90 -5.35
C SER A 81 17.85 22.58 -6.83
N ALA A 82 17.39 23.49 -7.69
CA ALA A 82 17.42 23.35 -9.14
C ALA A 82 17.39 24.68 -9.87
N VAL A 83 17.86 24.67 -11.12
CA VAL A 83 17.78 25.79 -12.06
C VAL A 83 16.68 25.51 -13.08
N VAL A 84 15.71 26.40 -13.17
CA VAL A 84 14.78 26.49 -14.31
C VAL A 84 15.46 27.35 -15.37
N THR A 85 15.64 26.79 -16.56
CA THR A 85 16.32 27.49 -17.67
C THR A 85 15.48 28.65 -18.17
N GLU A 86 16.07 29.62 -18.85
CA GLU A 86 15.34 30.70 -19.53
C GLU A 86 14.18 30.18 -20.42
N GLN A 87 13.17 31.02 -20.63
CA GLN A 87 11.99 30.75 -21.47
C GLN A 87 11.27 29.41 -21.17
N SER A 88 11.21 29.02 -19.90
CA SER A 88 10.69 27.74 -19.45
C SER A 88 9.63 27.89 -18.37
N GLU A 89 8.70 26.95 -18.32
CA GLU A 89 7.74 26.81 -17.22
C GLU A 89 7.78 25.38 -16.69
N VAL A 90 7.96 25.26 -15.37
CA VAL A 90 7.99 23.99 -14.65
C VAL A 90 6.95 24.04 -13.54
N SER A 91 6.07 23.05 -13.53
CA SER A 91 5.04 22.94 -12.50
C SER A 91 5.49 22.01 -11.38
N PHE A 92 5.25 22.41 -10.13
CA PHE A 92 5.41 21.54 -8.95
C PHE A 92 4.08 20.89 -8.56
N ALA A 93 3.11 20.85 -9.47
CA ALA A 93 1.85 20.09 -9.35
C ALA A 93 2.10 18.58 -9.50
N ALA A 94 2.93 18.03 -8.62
CA ALA A 94 3.37 16.65 -8.64
C ALA A 94 3.20 16.02 -7.26
N TYR A 95 3.19 14.69 -7.23
CA TYR A 95 2.85 13.90 -6.05
C TYR A 95 3.61 14.29 -4.77
N PHE A 96 4.93 14.52 -4.86
CA PHE A 96 5.77 14.88 -3.72
C PHE A 96 5.83 16.38 -3.42
N ASN A 97 5.48 17.27 -4.34
CA ASN A 97 5.68 18.72 -4.15
C ASN A 97 4.40 19.53 -4.05
N ALA A 98 3.28 19.02 -4.58
CA ALA A 98 1.97 19.55 -4.28
C ALA A 98 1.61 19.26 -2.81
N PHE A 99 0.86 20.18 -2.20
CA PHE A 99 0.40 20.07 -0.82
C PHE A 99 -1.05 19.58 -0.78
N ALA A 100 -1.29 18.44 -0.14
CA ALA A 100 -2.60 17.78 -0.05
C ALA A 100 -3.56 18.51 0.90
N ALA A 101 -3.92 19.75 0.58
CA ALA A 101 -4.64 20.71 1.42
C ALA A 101 -5.94 20.15 2.03
N GLY A 102 -6.71 19.37 1.27
CA GLY A 102 -7.95 18.76 1.79
C GLY A 102 -7.75 17.76 2.94
N TYR A 103 -6.59 17.13 3.04
CA TYR A 103 -6.24 16.24 4.14
C TYR A 103 -5.87 17.03 5.40
N TRP A 104 -4.99 18.02 5.24
CA TRP A 104 -4.58 18.91 6.34
C TRP A 104 -5.78 19.67 6.90
N ARG A 105 -6.65 20.21 6.04
CA ARG A 105 -7.88 20.87 6.48
C ARG A 105 -8.77 19.97 7.32
N ARG A 106 -8.94 18.71 6.91
CA ARG A 106 -9.83 17.77 7.58
C ARG A 106 -9.33 17.38 8.97
N TRP A 107 -8.05 17.07 9.05
CA TRP A 107 -7.47 16.31 10.16
C TRP A 107 -6.59 17.15 11.09
N SER A 108 -6.05 18.27 10.62
CA SER A 108 -5.17 19.14 11.42
C SER A 108 -5.91 20.30 12.10
N ALA A 109 -5.26 20.96 13.04
CA ALA A 109 -5.73 22.22 13.63
C ALA A 109 -5.49 23.45 12.72
N LEU A 110 -4.80 23.28 11.59
CA LEU A 110 -4.39 24.39 10.73
C LEU A 110 -5.58 25.01 9.98
N THR A 111 -5.64 26.34 9.99
CA THR A 111 -6.56 27.14 9.17
C THR A 111 -5.89 27.71 7.92
N ALA A 112 -4.56 27.81 7.93
CA ALA A 112 -3.74 28.26 6.81
C ALA A 112 -2.42 27.47 6.75
N VAL A 113 -1.76 27.53 5.61
CA VAL A 113 -0.41 26.99 5.37
C VAL A 113 0.43 28.09 4.71
N ARG A 114 1.74 28.11 4.94
CA ARG A 114 2.67 29.03 4.28
C ARG A 114 3.50 28.30 3.23
N LEU A 115 3.57 28.85 2.03
CA LEU A 115 4.58 28.48 1.04
C LEU A 115 5.78 29.39 1.22
N HIS A 116 6.96 28.83 1.47
CA HIS A 116 8.21 29.57 1.56
C HIS A 116 9.21 29.05 0.54
N LEU A 117 9.76 29.94 -0.29
CA LEU A 117 10.73 29.63 -1.33
C LEU A 117 11.92 30.60 -1.26
N GLY A 118 13.14 30.04 -1.26
CA GLY A 118 14.38 30.77 -1.52
C GLY A 118 14.73 30.68 -3.00
N LEU A 119 14.87 31.81 -3.67
CA LEU A 119 15.04 31.89 -5.12
C LEU A 119 16.20 32.81 -5.49
N HIS A 120 16.89 32.55 -6.61
CA HIS A 120 17.92 33.42 -7.15
C HIS A 120 17.79 33.56 -8.67
N GLY A 121 17.72 34.80 -9.17
CA GLY A 121 17.57 35.11 -10.60
C GLY A 121 16.35 35.99 -10.88
N THR A 122 15.78 35.84 -12.08
CA THR A 122 14.55 36.54 -12.51
C THR A 122 13.51 35.55 -13.00
N GLY A 123 12.23 35.90 -12.84
CA GLY A 123 11.13 35.02 -13.25
C GLY A 123 9.86 35.31 -12.49
N ARG A 124 9.03 34.28 -12.31
CA ARG A 124 7.75 34.39 -11.65
C ARG A 124 7.39 33.10 -10.91
N VAL A 125 6.76 33.27 -9.75
CA VAL A 125 6.13 32.18 -8.99
C VAL A 125 4.62 32.34 -9.10
N ASP A 126 3.92 31.32 -9.54
CA ASP A 126 2.46 31.30 -9.58
C ASP A 126 1.91 30.16 -8.70
N VAL A 127 1.02 30.49 -7.77
CA VAL A 127 0.39 29.53 -6.87
C VAL A 127 -1.01 29.20 -7.36
N TYR A 128 -1.31 27.90 -7.35
CA TYR A 128 -2.59 27.36 -7.78
C TYR A 128 -3.20 26.49 -6.69
N ARG A 129 -4.51 26.34 -6.77
CA ARG A 129 -5.25 25.33 -6.01
C ARG A 129 -6.24 24.57 -6.88
N THR A 130 -6.77 23.49 -6.33
CA THR A 130 -7.88 22.74 -6.93
C THR A 130 -9.08 22.63 -6.01
N LYS A 131 -10.27 22.54 -6.62
CA LYS A 131 -11.45 21.99 -5.94
C LYS A 131 -11.37 20.46 -5.89
N ALA A 132 -12.25 19.83 -5.12
CA ALA A 132 -12.34 18.36 -5.02
C ALA A 132 -12.66 17.65 -6.34
N ASP A 133 -13.22 18.36 -7.33
CA ASP A 133 -13.50 17.86 -8.68
C ASP A 133 -12.31 18.01 -9.66
N GLY A 134 -11.16 18.51 -9.19
CA GLY A 134 -9.98 18.75 -10.01
C GLY A 134 -9.95 20.10 -10.75
N SER A 135 -10.99 20.93 -10.61
CA SER A 135 -11.00 22.27 -11.22
C SER A 135 -9.88 23.14 -10.66
N GLN A 136 -8.98 23.58 -11.53
CA GLN A 136 -7.82 24.40 -11.18
C GLN A 136 -8.19 25.88 -11.04
N ILE A 137 -7.60 26.56 -10.05
CA ILE A 137 -7.86 27.95 -9.71
C ILE A 137 -6.52 28.62 -9.42
N PHE A 138 -6.23 29.70 -10.15
CA PHE A 138 -5.11 30.59 -9.84
C PHE A 138 -5.38 31.34 -8.53
N VAL A 139 -4.38 31.37 -7.65
CA VAL A 139 -4.49 31.97 -6.32
C VAL A 139 -3.77 33.31 -6.28
N ARG A 140 -2.47 33.31 -6.55
CA ARG A 140 -1.62 34.51 -6.50
C ARG A 140 -0.33 34.26 -7.29
N GLY A 141 0.27 35.33 -7.81
CA GLY A 141 1.54 35.30 -8.52
C GLY A 141 2.47 36.41 -8.05
N VAL A 142 3.76 36.13 -8.02
CA VAL A 142 4.83 37.04 -7.60
C VAL A 142 5.88 37.13 -8.70
N ALA A 143 6.09 38.32 -9.25
CA ALA A 143 7.11 38.58 -10.26
C ALA A 143 8.45 38.96 -9.60
N LEU A 144 9.53 38.37 -10.08
CA LEU A 144 10.91 38.58 -9.61
C LEU A 144 11.66 39.35 -10.70
N GLU A 145 11.46 40.67 -10.73
CA GLU A 145 11.92 41.52 -11.83
C GLU A 145 13.42 41.86 -11.76
N ARG A 146 14.00 41.85 -10.56
CA ARG A 146 15.42 42.16 -10.35
C ARG A 146 16.22 40.87 -10.24
N ALA A 147 17.35 40.79 -10.94
CA ALA A 147 18.29 39.70 -10.74
C ALA A 147 18.88 39.79 -9.32
N GLY A 148 18.81 38.70 -8.55
CA GLY A 148 19.30 38.63 -7.18
C GLY A 148 18.61 37.52 -6.38
N GLU A 149 18.88 37.47 -5.08
CA GLU A 149 18.17 36.58 -4.15
C GLU A 149 16.80 37.14 -3.79
N HIS A 150 15.81 36.26 -3.73
CA HIS A 150 14.42 36.58 -3.38
C HIS A 150 13.90 35.55 -2.39
N THR A 151 13.09 36.03 -1.46
CA THR A 151 12.27 35.17 -0.59
C THR A 151 10.81 35.37 -0.95
N VAL A 152 10.14 34.29 -1.33
CA VAL A 152 8.69 34.28 -1.52
C VAL A 152 8.06 33.56 -0.34
N ASP A 153 7.30 34.29 0.47
CA ASP A 153 6.59 33.76 1.63
C ASP A 153 5.10 34.14 1.54
N MET A 154 4.25 33.13 1.47
CA MET A 154 2.83 33.30 1.16
C MET A 154 1.96 32.46 2.08
N GLU A 155 1.14 33.11 2.91
CA GLU A 155 0.07 32.44 3.65
C GLU A 155 -1.12 32.12 2.71
N LEU A 156 -1.64 30.90 2.81
CA LEU A 156 -2.70 30.35 1.98
C LEU A 156 -3.79 29.72 2.84
N ASP A 157 -5.03 30.12 2.59
CA ASP A 157 -6.23 29.73 3.34
C ASP A 157 -6.67 28.28 3.06
N LEU A 158 -6.85 27.47 4.12
CA LEU A 158 -7.34 26.08 3.99
C LEU A 158 -8.88 25.96 4.00
N ARG A 159 -9.64 27.05 4.20
CA ARG A 159 -11.11 27.05 4.19
C ARG A 159 -11.76 26.49 2.90
N PRO A 160 -11.19 26.65 1.69
CA PRO A 160 -11.82 26.15 0.46
C PRO A 160 -11.70 24.63 0.19
N PHE A 161 -11.12 23.83 1.10
CA PHE A 161 -10.73 22.43 0.86
C PHE A 161 -11.54 21.39 1.66
N GLU A 162 -12.83 21.64 1.89
CA GLU A 162 -13.68 20.80 2.76
C GLU A 162 -13.76 19.34 2.29
N ASP A 163 -13.85 19.10 0.99
CA ASP A 163 -14.02 17.74 0.40
C ASP A 163 -12.79 17.24 -0.36
N GLY A 164 -11.72 18.04 -0.39
CA GLY A 164 -10.52 17.75 -1.17
C GLY A 164 -9.88 18.99 -1.79
N GLY A 165 -8.84 18.75 -2.57
CA GLY A 165 -8.05 19.72 -3.30
C GLY A 165 -6.61 19.80 -2.81
N TRP A 166 -5.80 20.39 -3.68
CA TRP A 166 -4.35 20.53 -3.52
C TRP A 166 -3.94 21.99 -3.70
N TYR A 167 -2.82 22.37 -3.10
CA TYR A 167 -2.04 23.55 -3.46
C TYR A 167 -0.77 23.12 -4.20
N TRP A 168 -0.30 23.93 -5.13
CA TRP A 168 1.05 23.83 -5.71
C TRP A 168 1.51 25.19 -6.22
N PHE A 169 2.76 25.26 -6.65
CA PHE A 169 3.32 26.43 -7.33
C PHE A 169 4.00 26.04 -8.64
N ASP A 170 4.08 26.99 -9.56
CA ASP A 170 4.80 26.87 -10.83
C ASP A 170 5.88 27.95 -10.87
N LEU A 171 7.01 27.64 -11.50
CA LEU A 171 8.11 28.57 -11.76
C LEU A 171 8.18 28.84 -13.26
N THR A 172 8.15 30.12 -13.62
CA THR A 172 8.22 30.58 -15.01
C THR A 172 9.38 31.55 -15.18
N THR A 173 10.18 31.35 -16.22
CA THR A 173 11.30 32.22 -16.60
C THR A 173 11.02 32.91 -17.93
N ASP A 174 11.64 34.07 -18.14
CA ASP A 174 11.59 34.79 -19.41
C ASP A 174 13.02 34.93 -19.97
N GLY A 175 13.69 36.07 -19.76
CA GLY A 175 15.03 36.36 -20.30
C GLY A 175 16.22 35.87 -19.47
N GLY A 176 16.01 35.06 -18.43
CA GLY A 176 17.09 34.54 -17.58
C GLY A 176 16.69 33.32 -16.77
N ASP A 177 17.68 32.60 -16.26
CA ASP A 177 17.48 31.43 -15.41
C ASP A 177 16.93 31.82 -14.03
N LEU A 178 16.11 30.94 -13.44
CA LEU A 178 15.63 31.05 -12.07
C LEU A 178 16.08 29.82 -11.27
N THR A 179 16.85 30.05 -10.21
CA THR A 179 17.31 28.99 -9.32
C THR A 179 16.40 28.89 -8.11
N LEU A 180 15.79 27.73 -7.89
CA LEU A 180 15.26 27.31 -6.60
C LEU A 180 16.42 26.90 -5.70
N LEU A 181 16.67 27.69 -4.66
CA LEU A 181 17.69 27.41 -3.64
C LEU A 181 17.15 26.40 -2.62
N GLU A 182 15.92 26.63 -2.16
CA GLU A 182 15.18 25.77 -1.25
C GLU A 182 13.69 26.11 -1.27
N GLY A 183 12.86 25.21 -0.74
CA GLY A 183 11.43 25.50 -0.59
C GLY A 183 10.74 24.53 0.35
N GLY A 184 9.60 24.96 0.89
CA GLY A 184 8.77 24.13 1.73
C GLY A 184 7.39 24.70 2.01
N TRP A 185 6.53 23.82 2.50
CA TRP A 185 5.23 24.13 3.07
C TRP A 185 5.36 24.11 4.59
N TYR A 186 4.89 25.17 5.24
CA TYR A 186 5.04 25.40 6.67
C TYR A 186 3.68 25.66 7.32
N ALA A 187 3.50 25.20 8.55
CA ALA A 187 2.42 25.65 9.40
C ALA A 187 2.68 27.10 9.87
N THR A 188 1.60 27.79 10.24
CA THR A 188 1.67 29.12 10.87
C THR A 188 2.14 29.06 12.32
N GLU A 189 2.09 27.88 12.94
CA GLU A 189 2.49 27.64 14.32
C GLU A 189 3.27 26.31 14.43
N PRO A 190 4.17 26.14 15.41
CA PRO A 190 4.85 24.87 15.64
C PRO A 190 3.89 23.72 15.99
N GLY A 191 4.26 22.50 15.57
CA GLY A 191 3.49 21.30 15.91
C GLY A 191 3.50 20.95 17.40
N ARG A 192 2.46 20.25 17.87
CA ARG A 192 2.39 19.77 19.26
C ARG A 192 3.45 18.70 19.54
N GLY A 193 3.87 18.59 20.80
CA GLY A 193 4.83 17.57 21.23
C GLY A 193 6.19 17.67 20.54
N ARG A 194 7.05 16.68 20.79
CA ARG A 194 8.36 16.53 20.13
C ARG A 194 8.22 15.72 18.84
N ALA A 195 9.07 16.03 17.87
CA ALA A 195 9.40 15.09 16.81
C ALA A 195 10.40 14.07 17.37
N ALA A 196 9.89 12.94 17.85
CA ALA A 196 10.68 11.88 18.48
C ALA A 196 10.12 10.53 18.02
N VAL A 197 10.55 10.09 16.84
CA VAL A 197 10.03 8.89 16.19
C VAL A 197 10.92 7.68 16.45
N ALA A 198 10.31 6.58 16.90
CA ALA A 198 10.89 5.25 16.83
C ALA A 198 10.45 4.61 15.51
N ILE A 199 11.37 4.46 14.58
CA ILE A 199 11.12 3.70 13.34
C ILE A 199 11.29 2.22 13.68
N GLY A 200 10.41 1.36 13.20
CA GLY A 200 10.71 -0.06 13.27
C GLY A 200 10.13 -0.90 12.16
N MET A 201 10.87 -1.95 11.86
CA MET A 201 10.65 -2.83 10.72
C MET A 201 10.96 -4.28 11.12
N PRO A 202 10.10 -5.24 10.78
CA PRO A 202 10.44 -6.66 10.77
C PRO A 202 11.38 -6.96 9.61
N THR A 203 12.25 -7.96 9.75
CA THR A 203 12.98 -8.53 8.61
C THR A 203 13.03 -10.06 8.67
N PHE A 204 13.02 -10.70 7.50
CA PHE A 204 13.16 -12.15 7.37
C PHE A 204 13.93 -12.52 6.11
N ASN A 205 15.21 -12.87 6.26
CA ASN A 205 16.09 -13.32 5.16
C ASN A 205 16.20 -12.33 3.99
N ARG A 206 16.22 -11.02 4.29
CA ARG A 206 16.44 -9.95 3.31
C ARG A 206 17.54 -8.97 3.76
N PRO A 207 18.75 -9.46 4.06
CA PRO A 207 19.82 -8.64 4.62
C PRO A 207 20.16 -7.41 3.77
N ALA A 208 20.26 -7.56 2.44
CA ALA A 208 20.63 -6.48 1.54
C ALA A 208 19.56 -5.37 1.47
N ASP A 209 18.28 -5.75 1.39
CA ASP A 209 17.17 -4.79 1.37
C ASP A 209 17.11 -4.00 2.68
N CYS A 210 17.27 -4.69 3.82
CA CYS A 210 17.28 -4.05 5.13
C CYS A 210 18.44 -3.07 5.28
N VAL A 211 19.66 -3.42 4.87
CA VAL A 211 20.81 -2.50 4.89
C VAL A 211 20.55 -1.24 4.03
N ALA A 212 19.93 -1.40 2.86
CA ALA A 212 19.57 -0.26 2.02
C ALA A 212 18.57 0.68 2.72
N THR A 213 17.56 0.12 3.39
CA THR A 213 16.59 0.89 4.18
C THR A 213 17.24 1.61 5.37
N LEU A 214 18.11 0.92 6.13
CA LEU A 214 18.86 1.53 7.24
C LEU A 214 19.76 2.68 6.77
N THR A 215 20.40 2.51 5.61
CA THR A 215 21.22 3.56 4.99
C THR A 215 20.37 4.77 4.61
N ALA A 216 19.19 4.55 4.00
CA ALA A 216 18.29 5.62 3.60
C ALA A 216 17.71 6.40 4.80
N ILE A 217 17.52 5.77 5.96
CA ILE A 217 17.12 6.46 7.19
C ILE A 217 18.24 7.40 7.68
N GLY A 218 19.50 6.97 7.55
CA GLY A 218 20.67 7.75 7.99
C GLY A 218 21.15 8.81 7.00
N GLU A 219 20.67 8.82 5.75
CA GLU A 219 21.22 9.69 4.69
C GLU A 219 20.81 11.17 4.79
N ASP A 220 19.68 11.46 5.45
CA ASP A 220 19.14 12.82 5.59
C ASP A 220 19.24 13.29 7.05
N PRO A 221 20.15 14.24 7.37
CA PRO A 221 20.34 14.73 8.73
C PRO A 221 19.08 15.28 9.40
N ILE A 222 18.19 15.94 8.63
CA ILE A 222 16.97 16.53 9.18
C ILE A 222 15.98 15.43 9.59
N VAL A 223 15.92 14.35 8.82
CA VAL A 223 15.13 13.16 9.18
C VAL A 223 15.71 12.52 10.43
N LEU A 224 17.04 12.36 10.44
CA LEU A 224 17.78 11.70 11.50
C LEU A 224 17.67 12.43 12.85
N ASP A 225 17.53 13.75 12.86
CA ASP A 225 17.28 14.57 14.06
C ASP A 225 15.93 14.24 14.74
N ALA A 226 14.93 13.77 13.98
CA ALA A 226 13.65 13.35 14.53
C ALA A 226 13.66 11.89 15.04
N VAL A 227 14.62 11.07 14.60
CA VAL A 227 14.67 9.63 14.89
C VAL A 227 15.38 9.38 16.21
N VAL A 228 14.65 8.85 17.20
CA VAL A 228 15.19 8.49 18.51
C VAL A 228 15.58 7.01 18.61
N ALA A 229 14.98 6.15 17.78
CA ALA A 229 15.32 4.74 17.71
C ALA A 229 14.99 4.16 16.33
N VAL A 230 15.76 3.17 15.91
CA VAL A 230 15.48 2.28 14.78
C VAL A 230 15.47 0.85 15.31
N ILE A 231 14.28 0.25 15.41
CA ILE A 231 14.06 -1.07 15.99
C ILE A 231 13.85 -2.09 14.87
N LEU A 232 14.80 -3.02 14.75
CA LEU A 232 14.77 -4.08 13.74
C LEU A 232 14.48 -5.42 14.42
N ALA A 233 13.31 -6.01 14.17
CA ALA A 233 13.01 -7.37 14.60
C ALA A 233 13.53 -8.37 13.55
N ASP A 234 14.73 -8.91 13.76
CA ASP A 234 15.38 -9.88 12.86
C ASP A 234 14.88 -11.29 13.15
N GLN A 235 13.95 -11.74 12.30
CA GLN A 235 13.28 -13.04 12.38
C GLN A 235 13.95 -14.10 11.51
N GLY A 236 15.00 -13.72 10.79
CA GLY A 236 15.64 -14.52 9.75
C GLY A 236 16.76 -15.42 10.27
N THR A 237 17.17 -16.34 9.40
CA THR A 237 18.40 -17.12 9.57
C THR A 237 19.59 -16.46 8.87
N GLN A 238 19.35 -15.63 7.86
CA GLN A 238 20.35 -14.76 7.23
C GLN A 238 20.28 -13.40 7.94
N LYS A 239 21.23 -13.16 8.84
CA LYS A 239 21.20 -11.99 9.72
C LYS A 239 21.64 -10.72 9.01
N VAL A 240 20.94 -9.62 9.31
CA VAL A 240 21.28 -8.30 8.75
C VAL A 240 22.65 -7.83 9.22
N ARG A 241 23.04 -8.20 10.45
CA ARG A 241 24.36 -7.88 11.03
C ARG A 241 25.53 -8.44 10.20
N ASP A 242 25.30 -9.52 9.45
CA ASP A 242 26.32 -10.20 8.65
C ASP A 242 26.33 -9.69 7.19
N ALA A 243 25.49 -8.71 6.85
CA ALA A 243 25.30 -8.23 5.49
C ALA A 243 26.39 -7.22 5.07
N PRO A 244 26.84 -7.23 3.81
CA PRO A 244 27.68 -6.16 3.26
C PRO A 244 26.99 -4.80 3.40
N GLY A 245 27.73 -3.77 3.82
CA GLY A 245 27.20 -2.42 4.03
C GLY A 245 26.60 -2.17 5.42
N PHE A 246 26.40 -3.22 6.23
CA PHE A 246 25.77 -3.10 7.54
C PHE A 246 26.58 -2.19 8.49
N GLU A 247 27.90 -2.39 8.58
CA GLU A 247 28.75 -1.59 9.48
C GLU A 247 28.64 -0.09 9.18
N GLN A 248 28.58 0.31 7.91
CA GLN A 248 28.44 1.70 7.51
C GLN A 248 27.06 2.26 7.88
N ALA A 249 25.99 1.52 7.61
CA ALA A 249 24.63 1.91 7.97
C ALA A 249 24.45 2.03 9.51
N ALA A 250 24.98 1.06 10.25
CA ALA A 250 24.94 1.03 11.70
C ALA A 250 25.75 2.19 12.32
N ALA A 251 26.91 2.54 11.76
CA ALA A 251 27.73 3.64 12.26
C ALA A 251 27.02 5.01 12.18
N VAL A 252 26.22 5.25 11.14
CA VAL A 252 25.44 6.50 10.99
C VAL A 252 24.29 6.57 11.98
N LEU A 253 23.61 5.43 12.21
CA LEU A 253 22.50 5.35 13.16
C LEU A 253 22.99 5.39 14.62
N GLY A 254 24.18 4.84 14.89
CA GLY A 254 24.80 4.80 16.21
C GLY A 254 23.93 4.04 17.22
N ASP A 255 23.88 4.55 18.46
CA ASP A 255 23.14 3.95 19.57
C ASP A 255 21.61 3.90 19.37
N ARG A 256 21.10 4.57 18.33
CA ARG A 256 19.68 4.52 17.97
C ARG A 256 19.27 3.19 17.34
N LEU A 257 20.20 2.45 16.73
CA LEU A 257 19.89 1.17 16.08
C LEU A 257 19.83 0.04 17.11
N ARG A 258 18.66 -0.60 17.22
CA ARG A 258 18.44 -1.75 18.08
C ARG A 258 17.95 -2.94 17.25
N ILE A 259 18.80 -3.96 17.12
CA ILE A 259 18.46 -5.21 16.42
C ILE A 259 18.11 -6.26 17.45
N VAL A 260 16.98 -6.89 17.22
CA VAL A 260 16.33 -7.82 18.13
C VAL A 260 16.11 -9.14 17.41
N ASP A 261 16.88 -10.16 17.79
CA ASP A 261 16.73 -11.51 17.24
C ASP A 261 15.51 -12.21 17.86
N GLN A 262 14.69 -12.83 17.01
CA GLN A 262 13.57 -13.66 17.45
C GLN A 262 13.23 -14.74 16.41
N PRO A 263 12.41 -15.75 16.76
CA PRO A 263 11.88 -16.70 15.78
C PRO A 263 10.99 -16.03 14.72
N ASN A 264 10.67 -16.77 13.65
CA ASN A 264 9.71 -16.29 12.65
C ASN A 264 8.28 -16.31 13.19
N LEU A 265 7.78 -15.14 13.54
CA LEU A 265 6.43 -14.89 14.03
C LEU A 265 5.58 -14.12 13.01
N GLY A 266 6.06 -14.03 11.76
CA GLY A 266 5.45 -13.27 10.68
C GLY A 266 5.49 -11.76 10.89
N GLY A 267 4.75 -11.03 10.06
CA GLY A 267 4.60 -9.57 10.19
C GLY A 267 4.02 -9.17 11.53
N SER A 268 2.94 -9.82 12.00
CA SER A 268 2.28 -9.43 13.24
C SER A 268 3.21 -9.53 14.45
N GLY A 269 4.01 -10.60 14.55
CA GLY A 269 4.97 -10.75 15.64
C GLY A 269 6.18 -9.81 15.52
N GLY A 270 6.60 -9.47 14.31
CA GLY A 270 7.64 -8.47 14.07
C GLY A 270 7.20 -7.07 14.52
N TYR A 271 6.03 -6.61 14.07
CA TYR A 271 5.49 -5.30 14.47
C TYR A 271 5.07 -5.25 15.94
N ALA A 272 4.58 -6.36 16.51
CA ALA A 272 4.36 -6.47 17.95
C ALA A 272 5.67 -6.30 18.72
N ARG A 273 6.78 -6.88 18.26
CA ARG A 273 8.09 -6.67 18.87
C ARG A 273 8.54 -5.22 18.76
N VAL A 274 8.42 -4.60 17.59
CA VAL A 274 8.76 -3.19 17.39
C VAL A 274 7.99 -2.30 18.38
N MET A 275 6.68 -2.46 18.45
CA MET A 275 5.85 -1.65 19.35
C MET A 275 6.15 -1.96 20.83
N TYR A 276 6.40 -3.21 21.19
CA TYR A 276 6.79 -3.60 22.54
C TYR A 276 8.10 -2.92 22.96
N GLU A 277 9.13 -2.98 22.12
CA GLU A 277 10.44 -2.37 22.37
C GLU A 277 10.34 -0.84 22.40
N ALA A 278 9.58 -0.22 21.49
CA ALA A 278 9.37 1.23 21.50
C ALA A 278 8.67 1.70 22.78
N LEU A 279 7.63 1.00 23.22
CA LEU A 279 6.89 1.35 24.43
C LEU A 279 7.68 1.08 25.72
N THR A 280 8.59 0.12 25.72
CA THR A 280 9.32 -0.32 26.92
C THR A 280 10.67 0.37 27.09
N ASN A 281 11.40 0.59 25.98
CA ASN A 281 12.82 0.93 25.99
C ASN A 281 13.12 2.30 25.36
N THR A 282 12.11 3.09 25.00
CA THR A 282 12.28 4.43 24.42
C THR A 282 11.29 5.43 25.01
N ASP A 283 11.60 6.71 24.90
CA ASP A 283 10.72 7.85 25.22
C ASP A 283 10.09 8.48 23.98
N CYS A 284 10.00 7.72 22.86
CA CYS A 284 9.44 8.22 21.60
C CYS A 284 8.01 8.74 21.76
N GLU A 285 7.61 9.72 20.96
CA GLU A 285 6.22 10.20 20.89
C GLU A 285 5.46 9.58 19.71
N GLN A 286 6.18 9.09 18.71
CA GLN A 286 5.62 8.46 17.52
C GLN A 286 6.30 7.12 17.25
N ILE A 287 5.54 6.10 16.89
CA ILE A 287 6.03 4.81 16.40
C ILE A 287 5.74 4.75 14.91
N LEU A 288 6.75 4.66 14.06
CA LEU A 288 6.58 4.55 12.61
C LEU A 288 6.93 3.12 12.17
N PHE A 289 5.90 2.36 11.81
CA PHE A 289 6.07 1.06 11.17
C PHE A 289 6.49 1.24 9.72
N MET A 290 7.48 0.46 9.30
CA MET A 290 8.00 0.36 7.93
C MET A 290 8.31 -1.10 7.58
N ASP A 291 8.46 -1.42 6.30
CA ASP A 291 8.97 -2.71 5.81
C ASP A 291 10.48 -2.65 5.54
N ASP A 292 11.13 -3.82 5.44
CA ASP A 292 12.56 -3.96 5.15
C ASP A 292 12.89 -3.88 3.64
N ASP A 293 11.96 -4.30 2.77
CA ASP A 293 12.10 -4.34 1.30
C ASP A 293 11.47 -3.14 0.57
N ILE A 294 11.77 -1.95 1.08
CA ILE A 294 11.33 -0.68 0.50
C ILE A 294 12.46 0.11 -0.14
N LEU A 295 12.09 1.05 -1.02
CA LEU A 295 12.89 2.24 -1.28
C LEU A 295 12.20 3.42 -0.59
N LEU A 296 12.95 4.12 0.26
CA LEU A 296 12.45 5.22 1.08
C LEU A 296 12.65 6.57 0.38
N GLU A 297 11.61 7.42 0.41
CA GLU A 297 11.77 8.87 0.31
C GLU A 297 11.88 9.43 1.74
N PRO A 298 13.07 9.85 2.22
CA PRO A 298 13.26 10.19 3.63
C PRO A 298 12.33 11.31 4.13
N ASP A 299 11.98 12.26 3.25
CA ASP A 299 11.04 13.34 3.59
C ASP A 299 9.64 12.82 3.99
N SER A 300 9.24 11.63 3.53
CA SER A 300 7.99 11.01 3.96
C SER A 300 7.95 10.74 5.47
N VAL A 301 9.09 10.46 6.11
CA VAL A 301 9.16 10.28 7.58
C VAL A 301 8.80 11.60 8.28
N LEU A 302 9.41 12.70 7.85
CA LEU A 302 9.14 14.04 8.40
C LEU A 302 7.70 14.47 8.15
N ARG A 303 7.15 14.22 6.95
CA ARG A 303 5.74 14.51 6.64
C ARG A 303 4.79 13.75 7.56
N ALA A 304 5.07 12.49 7.86
CA ALA A 304 4.25 11.67 8.75
C ALA A 304 4.28 12.23 10.18
N VAL A 305 5.48 12.54 10.68
CA VAL A 305 5.68 13.16 12.01
C VAL A 305 5.00 14.53 12.08
N ALA A 306 5.17 15.38 11.07
CA ALA A 306 4.55 16.70 11.00
C ALA A 306 3.02 16.60 11.00
N PHE A 307 2.45 15.69 10.19
CA PHE A 307 1.00 15.48 10.15
C PHE A 307 0.48 14.99 11.51
N SER A 308 1.18 14.04 12.15
CA SER A 308 0.83 13.56 13.49
C SER A 308 0.83 14.69 14.53
N ARG A 309 1.83 15.56 14.52
CA ARG A 309 1.99 16.66 15.48
C ARG A 309 0.98 17.79 15.31
N HIS A 310 0.49 18.00 14.09
CA HIS A 310 -0.53 19.01 13.78
C HIS A 310 -1.95 18.46 13.74
N SER A 311 -2.13 17.14 13.86
CA SER A 311 -3.45 16.51 13.92
C SER A 311 -4.25 17.07 15.09
N ARG A 312 -5.53 17.37 14.84
CA ARG A 312 -6.42 17.98 15.83
C ARG A 312 -6.59 17.10 17.07
N GLU A 313 -6.67 15.80 16.82
CA GLU A 313 -6.78 14.71 17.79
C GLU A 313 -5.75 13.62 17.43
N PRO A 314 -5.27 12.81 18.40
CA PRO A 314 -4.40 11.67 18.09
C PRO A 314 -5.04 10.74 17.05
N MET A 315 -4.25 10.37 16.04
CA MET A 315 -4.73 9.52 14.94
C MET A 315 -3.56 8.79 14.28
N LEU A 316 -3.86 7.73 13.55
CA LEU A 316 -2.88 7.00 12.75
C LEU A 316 -2.63 7.74 11.44
N VAL A 317 -1.36 7.86 11.05
CA VAL A 317 -0.93 8.54 9.82
C VAL A 317 -0.26 7.54 8.91
N GLY A 318 -0.92 7.20 7.82
CA GLY A 318 -0.49 6.24 6.83
C GLY A 318 0.22 6.86 5.64
N GLY A 319 1.30 6.23 5.19
CA GLY A 319 1.91 6.50 3.89
C GLY A 319 1.31 5.62 2.79
N GLN A 320 1.27 6.16 1.58
CA GLN A 320 0.88 5.43 0.37
C GLN A 320 2.02 4.55 -0.15
N MET A 321 1.68 3.56 -0.96
CA MET A 321 2.63 2.66 -1.60
C MET A 321 2.75 2.98 -3.09
N LEU A 322 3.94 3.43 -3.50
CA LEU A 322 4.37 3.43 -4.89
C LEU A 322 4.93 2.04 -5.25
N SER A 323 4.78 1.61 -6.48
CA SER A 323 5.25 0.28 -6.92
C SER A 323 6.76 0.30 -7.18
N LEU A 324 7.54 -0.61 -6.58
CA LEU A 324 8.99 -0.68 -6.79
C LEU A 324 9.38 -1.07 -8.25
N GLN A 325 8.48 -1.75 -8.96
CA GLN A 325 8.69 -2.23 -10.34
C GLN A 325 8.32 -1.16 -11.37
N ALA A 326 7.12 -0.61 -11.26
CA ALA A 326 6.65 0.58 -11.98
C ALA A 326 6.69 1.81 -11.04
N ARG A 327 7.85 2.48 -10.96
CA ARG A 327 8.14 3.48 -9.91
C ARG A 327 7.33 4.77 -9.97
N SER A 328 6.61 5.07 -11.04
CA SER A 328 5.66 6.19 -11.11
C SER A 328 4.22 5.80 -10.74
N GLN A 329 3.97 4.51 -10.47
CA GLN A 329 2.64 3.98 -10.24
C GLN A 329 2.27 3.98 -8.75
N LEU A 330 1.18 4.68 -8.43
CA LEU A 330 0.51 4.66 -7.13
C LEU A 330 -0.37 3.40 -7.03
N SER A 331 -0.12 2.56 -6.02
CA SER A 331 -0.86 1.30 -5.86
C SER A 331 -2.33 1.52 -5.51
N THR A 332 -2.60 2.38 -4.54
CA THR A 332 -3.96 2.77 -4.14
C THR A 332 -3.92 4.12 -3.44
N MET A 333 -4.99 4.90 -3.59
CA MET A 333 -5.17 6.16 -2.85
C MET A 333 -5.54 5.92 -1.38
N GLY A 334 -6.14 4.77 -1.08
CA GLY A 334 -6.57 4.39 0.26
C GLY A 334 -7.47 3.15 0.24
N GLU A 335 -7.58 2.48 1.39
CA GLU A 335 -8.33 1.23 1.51
C GLU A 335 -9.41 1.28 2.61
N VAL A 336 -10.49 0.54 2.38
CA VAL A 336 -11.62 0.41 3.30
C VAL A 336 -12.05 -1.04 3.45
N VAL A 337 -12.72 -1.38 4.56
CA VAL A 337 -13.30 -2.70 4.77
C VAL A 337 -14.79 -2.68 4.45
N ASN A 338 -15.21 -3.50 3.48
CA ASN A 338 -16.63 -3.72 3.23
C ASN A 338 -17.29 -4.34 4.47
N ARG A 339 -18.22 -3.64 5.11
CA ARG A 339 -18.81 -4.05 6.41
C ARG A 339 -19.71 -5.29 6.35
N GLN A 340 -20.23 -5.65 5.17
CA GLN A 340 -21.12 -6.81 5.03
C GLN A 340 -20.34 -8.08 4.75
N THR A 341 -19.47 -8.05 3.74
CA THR A 341 -18.63 -9.20 3.42
C THR A 341 -17.42 -9.28 4.33
N PHE A 342 -17.04 -8.21 5.01
CA PHE A 342 -15.82 -8.09 5.81
C PHE A 342 -14.59 -8.42 4.98
N LEU A 343 -14.36 -7.64 3.92
CA LEU A 343 -13.21 -7.78 3.03
C LEU A 343 -12.70 -6.38 2.68
N TRP A 344 -11.38 -6.18 2.73
CA TRP A 344 -10.77 -4.95 2.28
C TRP A 344 -10.99 -4.73 0.78
N ARG A 345 -10.92 -3.47 0.37
CA ARG A 345 -11.03 -3.02 -1.01
C ARG A 345 -10.46 -1.62 -1.14
N ASN A 346 -10.15 -1.21 -2.36
CA ASN A 346 -9.91 0.21 -2.67
C ASN A 346 -11.08 1.06 -2.21
N ALA A 347 -10.74 2.24 -1.70
CA ALA A 347 -11.72 3.24 -1.31
C ALA A 347 -12.65 3.61 -2.49
N PRO A 348 -13.91 3.99 -2.23
CA PRO A 348 -14.83 4.36 -3.30
C PRO A 348 -14.36 5.60 -4.06
N GLY A 349 -14.47 5.55 -5.39
CA GLY A 349 -14.14 6.70 -6.26
C GLY A 349 -12.65 6.84 -6.59
N THR A 350 -11.84 5.81 -6.33
CA THR A 350 -10.41 5.78 -6.63
C THR A 350 -10.07 4.62 -7.56
N GLU A 351 -9.04 4.80 -8.39
CA GLU A 351 -8.53 3.75 -9.28
C GLU A 351 -7.24 3.14 -8.68
N PRO A 352 -7.08 1.81 -8.67
CA PRO A 352 -5.82 1.20 -8.26
C PRO A 352 -4.78 1.31 -9.37
N HIS A 353 -3.50 1.27 -9.00
CA HIS A 353 -2.36 1.19 -9.93
C HIS A 353 -2.30 2.36 -10.93
N HIS A 354 -2.55 3.58 -10.45
CA HIS A 354 -2.53 4.79 -11.27
C HIS A 354 -1.11 5.26 -11.56
N ASP A 355 -0.74 5.38 -12.83
CA ASP A 355 0.57 5.88 -13.23
C ASP A 355 0.59 7.41 -13.38
N LEU A 356 1.34 8.08 -12.50
CA LEU A 356 1.48 9.53 -12.47
C LEU A 356 2.36 10.08 -13.60
N ALA A 357 3.17 9.24 -14.25
CA ALA A 357 3.92 9.61 -15.44
C ALA A 357 3.04 9.59 -16.70
N GLU A 358 2.06 8.69 -16.76
CA GLU A 358 1.09 8.64 -17.88
C GLU A 358 0.01 9.71 -17.75
N ARG A 359 -0.53 9.90 -16.54
CA ARG A 359 -1.55 10.89 -16.22
C ARG A 359 -1.17 11.64 -14.96
N THR A 360 -0.68 12.87 -15.14
CA THR A 360 -0.18 13.69 -14.03
C THR A 360 -1.29 14.03 -13.03
N LEU A 361 -0.91 14.56 -11.86
CA LEU A 361 -1.86 15.04 -10.85
C LEU A 361 -2.89 15.99 -11.49
N ARG A 362 -2.43 16.98 -12.27
CA ARG A 362 -3.28 17.98 -12.95
C ARG A 362 -4.25 17.40 -13.96
N GLN A 363 -4.01 16.18 -14.44
CA GLN A 363 -4.80 15.48 -15.46
C GLN A 363 -5.73 14.41 -14.88
N THR A 364 -5.76 14.26 -13.55
CA THR A 364 -6.46 13.15 -12.89
C THR A 364 -7.44 13.66 -11.83
N PRO A 365 -8.67 14.04 -12.22
CA PRO A 365 -9.66 14.67 -11.33
C PRO A 365 -9.93 13.91 -10.03
N TRP A 366 -9.96 12.57 -10.06
CA TRP A 366 -10.30 11.77 -8.89
C TRP A 366 -9.23 11.83 -7.78
N LEU A 367 -7.97 12.18 -8.09
CA LEU A 367 -6.91 12.41 -7.10
C LEU A 367 -7.11 13.68 -6.26
N HIS A 368 -8.01 14.57 -6.69
CA HIS A 368 -8.28 15.83 -5.98
C HIS A 368 -9.33 15.67 -4.88
N ARG A 369 -10.08 14.56 -4.85
CA ARG A 369 -11.02 14.28 -3.76
C ARG A 369 -10.27 13.75 -2.54
N ARG A 370 -10.62 14.21 -1.33
CA ARG A 370 -10.14 13.56 -0.10
C ARG A 370 -10.72 12.15 -0.02
N THR A 371 -9.83 11.17 0.13
CA THR A 371 -10.18 9.76 0.32
C THR A 371 -10.05 9.39 1.79
N ASP A 372 -11.17 9.06 2.42
CA ASP A 372 -11.20 8.57 3.80
C ASP A 372 -11.01 7.04 3.82
N VAL A 373 -10.27 6.54 4.82
CA VAL A 373 -9.85 5.14 4.91
C VAL A 373 -10.29 4.49 6.22
N ASP A 374 -10.28 3.15 6.27
CA ASP A 374 -10.51 2.42 7.53
C ASP A 374 -9.21 2.06 8.25
N TYR A 375 -8.11 1.92 7.51
CA TYR A 375 -6.79 1.55 7.99
C TYR A 375 -5.72 2.00 6.99
N ASN A 376 -4.45 1.85 7.36
CA ASN A 376 -3.32 1.91 6.43
C ASN A 376 -2.44 0.69 6.70
N ALA A 377 -1.94 0.07 5.64
CA ALA A 377 -1.00 -1.03 5.79
C ALA A 377 0.33 -0.57 6.40
N TRP A 378 1.08 -1.52 6.93
CA TRP A 378 2.26 -1.26 7.77
C TRP A 378 3.58 -1.08 7.03
N TRP A 379 3.55 -1.07 5.69
CA TRP A 379 4.70 -0.62 4.89
C TRP A 379 5.15 0.81 5.25
N MET A 380 4.19 1.65 5.70
CA MET A 380 4.46 2.96 6.30
C MET A 380 3.24 3.42 7.10
N CYS A 381 3.27 3.28 8.42
CA CYS A 381 2.16 3.70 9.29
C CYS A 381 2.68 4.24 10.62
N LEU A 382 2.43 5.53 10.89
CA LEU A 382 2.76 6.19 12.15
C LEU A 382 1.60 6.05 13.13
N ILE A 383 1.91 5.57 14.32
CA ILE A 383 1.01 5.39 15.45
C ILE A 383 1.54 6.26 16.60
N PRO A 384 0.78 7.26 17.08
CA PRO A 384 1.17 8.02 18.27
C PRO A 384 1.36 7.09 19.46
N ARG A 385 2.38 7.33 20.29
CA ARG A 385 2.66 6.50 21.47
C ARG A 385 1.43 6.31 22.37
N SER A 386 0.72 7.39 22.66
CA SER A 386 -0.49 7.36 23.50
C SER A 386 -1.59 6.47 22.92
N VAL A 387 -1.69 6.39 21.59
CA VAL A 387 -2.64 5.51 20.89
C VAL A 387 -2.19 4.06 20.98
N ALA A 388 -0.89 3.78 20.85
CA ALA A 388 -0.34 2.44 21.03
C ALA A 388 -0.54 1.94 22.48
N GLU A 389 -0.39 2.82 23.48
CA GLU A 389 -0.62 2.49 24.89
C GLU A 389 -2.10 2.19 25.20
N ASP A 390 -3.06 2.92 24.62
CA ASP A 390 -4.50 2.63 24.81
C ASP A 390 -4.97 1.38 24.03
N LEU A 391 -4.46 1.17 22.81
CA LEU A 391 -4.93 0.09 21.95
C LEU A 391 -4.24 -1.26 22.19
N GLY A 392 -3.06 -1.26 22.80
CA GLY A 392 -2.20 -2.44 22.92
C GLY A 392 -1.59 -2.90 21.59
N LEU A 393 -0.84 -4.00 21.64
CA LEU A 393 -0.06 -4.58 20.54
C LEU A 393 -0.94 -5.18 19.41
N PRO A 394 -0.37 -5.41 18.21
CA PRO A 394 -0.98 -6.23 17.17
C PRO A 394 -1.57 -7.55 17.65
N LEU A 395 -2.59 -8.05 16.96
CA LEU A 395 -3.10 -9.40 17.20
C LEU A 395 -2.07 -10.46 16.74
N PRO A 396 -1.98 -11.63 17.42
CA PRO A 396 -1.07 -12.72 17.06
C PRO A 396 -1.53 -13.50 15.81
N LEU A 397 -1.42 -12.88 14.63
CA LEU A 397 -2.02 -13.37 13.37
C LEU A 397 -1.04 -13.93 12.33
N PHE A 398 0.28 -13.89 12.60
CA PHE A 398 1.37 -14.18 11.66
C PHE A 398 1.45 -13.15 10.50
N ILE A 399 0.52 -13.14 9.55
CA ILE A 399 0.46 -12.12 8.46
C ILE A 399 -0.98 -11.80 8.07
N LYS A 400 -1.21 -10.66 7.42
CA LYS A 400 -2.49 -10.20 6.85
C LYS A 400 -3.54 -9.89 7.92
N TRP A 401 -4.36 -8.87 7.64
CA TRP A 401 -5.47 -8.38 8.47
C TRP A 401 -5.08 -7.75 9.80
N ASP A 402 -3.84 -7.86 10.24
CA ASP A 402 -3.31 -7.23 11.43
C ASP A 402 -3.36 -5.70 11.34
N ASP A 403 -2.95 -5.14 10.21
CA ASP A 403 -3.08 -3.72 9.88
C ASP A 403 -4.53 -3.22 9.84
N ALA A 404 -5.40 -3.95 9.13
CA ALA A 404 -6.81 -3.63 8.99
C ALA A 404 -7.55 -3.74 10.31
N GLU A 405 -7.27 -4.78 11.11
CA GLU A 405 -7.84 -4.93 12.44
C GLU A 405 -7.40 -3.79 13.35
N TYR A 406 -6.11 -3.42 13.35
CA TYR A 406 -5.61 -2.35 14.20
C TYR A 406 -6.27 -0.99 13.85
N GLY A 407 -6.44 -0.69 12.57
CA GLY A 407 -7.17 0.51 12.12
C GLY A 407 -8.65 0.51 12.53
N LEU A 408 -9.32 -0.65 12.45
CA LEU A 408 -10.69 -0.81 12.93
C LEU A 408 -10.81 -0.68 14.45
N ARG A 409 -9.84 -1.24 15.19
CA ARG A 409 -9.74 -1.14 16.65
C ARG A 409 -9.50 0.29 17.08
N ALA A 410 -8.58 1.01 16.44
CA ALA A 410 -8.35 2.44 16.63
C ALA A 410 -9.65 3.23 16.45
N ARG A 411 -10.37 2.99 15.34
CA ARG A 411 -11.66 3.64 15.07
C ARG A 411 -12.71 3.37 16.14
N SER A 412 -12.74 2.17 16.72
CA SER A 412 -13.67 1.83 17.80
C SER A 412 -13.42 2.60 19.10
N ARG A 413 -12.18 3.12 19.30
CA ARG A 413 -11.78 3.98 20.42
C ARG A 413 -11.80 5.48 20.09
N GLY A 414 -12.23 5.85 18.88
CA GLY A 414 -12.32 7.25 18.43
C GLY A 414 -11.10 7.74 17.65
N TYR A 415 -9.99 7.00 17.63
CA TYR A 415 -8.81 7.34 16.83
C TYR A 415 -9.07 7.06 15.35
N ARG A 416 -8.83 8.08 14.50
CA ARG A 416 -9.00 7.95 13.05
C ARG A 416 -7.71 7.49 12.38
N THR A 417 -7.80 7.16 11.11
CA THR A 417 -6.66 6.87 10.24
C THR A 417 -6.77 7.75 9.00
N ALA A 418 -5.66 8.36 8.58
CA ALA A 418 -5.56 9.00 7.28
C ALA A 418 -4.37 8.44 6.50
N THR A 419 -4.62 7.96 5.29
CA THR A 419 -3.59 7.72 4.29
C THR A 419 -3.32 9.05 3.59
N VAL A 420 -2.17 9.68 3.84
CA VAL A 420 -1.90 11.06 3.43
C VAL A 420 -1.11 11.08 2.11
N PRO A 421 -1.68 11.61 1.02
CA PRO A 421 -0.96 11.74 -0.24
C PRO A 421 0.29 12.60 -0.11
N GLY A 422 1.35 12.23 -0.83
CA GLY A 422 2.67 12.85 -0.71
C GLY A 422 3.52 12.26 0.42
N ILE A 423 2.97 11.38 1.27
CA ILE A 423 3.73 10.49 2.15
C ILE A 423 3.77 9.14 1.47
N ALA A 424 4.95 8.65 1.08
CA ALA A 424 5.05 7.35 0.43
C ALA A 424 6.43 6.70 0.58
N ILE A 425 6.40 5.39 0.34
CA ILE A 425 7.56 4.56 0.05
C ILE A 425 7.32 3.82 -1.27
N TRP A 426 8.37 3.27 -1.87
CA TRP A 426 8.20 2.25 -2.92
C TRP A 426 8.34 0.87 -2.33
N HIS A 427 7.41 -0.03 -2.67
CA HIS A 427 7.42 -1.41 -2.22
C HIS A 427 6.94 -2.34 -3.34
N MET A 428 7.23 -3.63 -3.23
CA MET A 428 6.80 -4.63 -4.19
C MET A 428 5.26 -4.67 -4.30
N SER A 429 4.74 -4.47 -5.51
CA SER A 429 3.30 -4.54 -5.76
C SER A 429 2.78 -5.97 -5.59
N PHE A 430 1.56 -6.09 -5.08
CA PHE A 430 0.86 -7.38 -4.96
C PHE A 430 0.30 -7.88 -6.29
N LEU A 431 0.35 -7.08 -7.37
CA LEU A 431 -0.17 -7.43 -8.70
C LEU A 431 0.41 -8.73 -9.29
N GLU A 432 1.67 -9.04 -8.98
CA GLU A 432 2.36 -10.21 -9.51
C GLU A 432 2.34 -11.42 -8.56
N LYS A 433 1.78 -11.27 -7.35
CA LYS A 433 1.71 -12.34 -6.33
C LYS A 433 0.28 -12.88 -6.26
N ASP A 434 0.10 -14.20 -6.43
CA ASP A 434 -1.19 -14.85 -6.14
C ASP A 434 -1.23 -15.35 -4.70
N ASP A 435 -1.42 -14.40 -3.80
CA ASP A 435 -1.58 -14.66 -2.36
C ASP A 435 -2.95 -15.26 -2.00
N THR A 436 -3.86 -15.39 -2.97
CA THR A 436 -5.21 -15.91 -2.76
C THR A 436 -5.33 -17.42 -2.96
N SER A 437 -4.36 -18.04 -3.63
CA SER A 437 -4.34 -19.49 -3.88
C SER A 437 -3.10 -20.20 -3.31
N ASP A 438 -2.07 -19.45 -2.89
CA ASP A 438 -0.86 -20.00 -2.28
C ASP A 438 -1.03 -20.28 -0.77
N TRP A 439 0.09 -20.44 -0.05
CA TRP A 439 0.11 -20.68 1.39
C TRP A 439 -0.53 -19.53 2.20
N GLN A 440 -0.55 -18.30 1.68
CA GLN A 440 -1.14 -17.14 2.35
C GLN A 440 -2.67 -17.20 2.39
N ALA A 441 -3.30 -18.00 1.52
CA ALA A 441 -4.74 -18.20 1.49
C ALA A 441 -5.28 -18.58 2.89
N TYR A 442 -4.56 -19.43 3.63
CA TYR A 442 -4.91 -19.78 5.01
C TYR A 442 -5.10 -18.53 5.88
N PHE A 443 -4.13 -17.60 5.86
CA PHE A 443 -4.15 -16.39 6.69
C PHE A 443 -5.24 -15.42 6.23
N HIS A 444 -5.46 -15.27 4.92
CA HIS A 444 -6.57 -14.47 4.39
C HIS A 444 -7.92 -14.92 4.92
N TYR A 445 -8.15 -16.24 5.07
CA TYR A 445 -9.43 -16.75 5.59
C TYR A 445 -9.49 -16.71 7.11
N ARG A 446 -8.49 -17.24 7.83
CA ARG A 446 -8.52 -17.28 9.30
C ARG A 446 -8.63 -15.87 9.87
N ASN A 447 -7.74 -14.99 9.45
CA ASN A 447 -7.60 -13.67 10.05
C ASN A 447 -8.74 -12.73 9.66
N ARG A 448 -9.33 -12.91 8.46
CA ARG A 448 -10.61 -12.26 8.08
C ARG A 448 -11.73 -12.58 9.05
N TYR A 449 -11.88 -13.86 9.43
CA TYR A 449 -12.93 -14.29 10.34
C TYR A 449 -12.65 -13.84 11.77
N VAL A 450 -11.39 -13.83 12.22
CA VAL A 450 -10.99 -13.24 13.52
C VAL A 450 -11.35 -11.75 13.57
N ALA A 451 -10.90 -10.96 12.59
CA ALA A 451 -11.20 -9.53 12.54
C ALA A 451 -12.71 -9.26 12.37
N ALA A 452 -13.43 -10.10 11.61
CA ALA A 452 -14.88 -10.02 11.48
C ALA A 452 -15.61 -10.37 12.79
N ALA A 453 -15.07 -11.28 13.60
CA ALA A 453 -15.65 -11.60 14.89
C ALA A 453 -15.53 -10.40 15.86
N LEU A 454 -14.41 -9.68 15.80
CA LEU A 454 -14.16 -8.49 16.60
C LEU A 454 -15.01 -7.29 16.15
N HIS A 455 -14.94 -6.95 14.86
CA HIS A 455 -15.42 -5.65 14.33
C HIS A 455 -16.54 -5.76 13.29
N GLY A 456 -16.91 -6.98 12.91
CA GLY A 456 -17.84 -7.26 11.83
C GLY A 456 -19.32 -7.31 12.26
N PRO A 457 -20.20 -7.65 11.28
CA PRO A 457 -21.64 -7.59 11.46
C PRO A 457 -22.15 -8.67 12.42
N ASP A 458 -23.28 -8.39 13.08
CA ASP A 458 -23.98 -9.38 13.91
C ASP A 458 -24.46 -10.59 13.08
N ASN A 459 -24.88 -10.34 11.84
CA ASN A 459 -25.30 -11.38 10.91
C ASN A 459 -24.18 -11.71 9.90
N PRO A 460 -23.60 -12.92 9.92
CA PRO A 460 -22.48 -13.31 9.06
C PRO A 460 -22.91 -13.76 7.66
N SER A 461 -24.21 -13.71 7.31
CA SER A 461 -24.74 -14.31 6.08
C SER A 461 -24.03 -13.83 4.81
N ALA A 462 -23.68 -12.55 4.71
CA ALA A 462 -22.96 -12.02 3.55
C ALA A 462 -21.50 -12.52 3.48
N LEU A 463 -20.80 -12.55 4.62
CA LEU A 463 -19.45 -13.13 4.77
C LEU A 463 -19.43 -14.62 4.38
N LEU A 464 -20.37 -15.41 4.89
CA LEU A 464 -20.48 -16.85 4.61
C LEU A 464 -20.78 -17.12 3.14
N ARG A 465 -21.70 -16.35 2.53
CA ARG A 465 -22.01 -16.47 1.09
C ARG A 465 -20.82 -16.09 0.21
N ASP A 466 -20.09 -15.03 0.55
CA ASP A 466 -18.87 -14.65 -0.17
C ASP A 466 -17.80 -15.74 -0.07
N THR A 467 -17.64 -16.32 1.12
CA THR A 467 -16.69 -17.41 1.37
C THR A 467 -17.04 -18.66 0.56
N LEU A 468 -18.33 -19.07 0.54
CA LEU A 468 -18.79 -20.18 -0.30
C LEU A 468 -18.56 -19.92 -1.80
N LYS A 469 -18.79 -18.68 -2.26
CA LYS A 469 -18.53 -18.27 -3.64
C LYS A 469 -17.04 -18.42 -4.00
N ARG A 470 -16.13 -18.03 -3.10
CA ARG A 470 -14.68 -18.17 -3.29
C ARG A 470 -14.23 -19.61 -3.27
N THR A 471 -14.72 -20.42 -2.34
CA THR A 471 -14.51 -21.87 -2.33
C THR A 471 -14.93 -22.47 -3.67
N MET A 472 -16.09 -22.07 -4.19
CA MET A 472 -16.54 -22.59 -5.48
C MET A 472 -15.65 -22.16 -6.63
N ARG A 473 -15.17 -20.92 -6.63
CA ARG A 473 -14.16 -20.47 -7.60
C ARG A 473 -12.91 -21.36 -7.56
N HIS A 474 -12.30 -21.58 -6.40
CA HIS A 474 -11.10 -22.41 -6.26
C HIS A 474 -11.33 -23.85 -6.74
N LEU A 475 -12.44 -24.46 -6.36
CA LEU A 475 -12.81 -25.81 -6.82
C LEU A 475 -12.96 -25.89 -8.35
N LEU A 476 -13.54 -24.87 -8.99
CA LEU A 476 -13.67 -24.79 -10.45
C LEU A 476 -12.35 -24.48 -11.17
N LEU A 477 -11.36 -23.93 -10.46
CA LEU A 477 -10.00 -23.69 -10.93
C LEU A 477 -9.05 -24.86 -10.64
N MET A 478 -9.56 -25.95 -10.04
CA MET A 478 -8.77 -27.10 -9.57
C MET A 478 -7.68 -26.72 -8.54
N GLU A 479 -7.96 -25.70 -7.71
CA GLU A 479 -7.09 -25.22 -6.63
C GLU A 479 -7.45 -25.92 -5.32
N TYR A 480 -7.24 -27.24 -5.29
CA TYR A 480 -7.66 -28.08 -4.16
C TYR A 480 -6.83 -27.82 -2.90
N SER A 481 -5.55 -27.48 -3.05
CA SER A 481 -4.72 -27.06 -1.92
C SER A 481 -5.27 -25.78 -1.26
N ALA A 482 -5.69 -24.78 -2.04
CA ALA A 482 -6.27 -23.55 -1.51
C ALA A 482 -7.56 -23.81 -0.70
N VAL A 483 -8.42 -24.72 -1.17
CA VAL A 483 -9.64 -25.13 -0.44
C VAL A 483 -9.28 -25.88 0.84
N ALA A 484 -8.28 -26.76 0.81
CA ALA A 484 -7.81 -27.46 2.00
C ALA A 484 -7.23 -26.50 3.06
N LEU A 485 -6.47 -25.49 2.62
CA LEU A 485 -5.96 -24.42 3.49
C LEU A 485 -7.08 -23.55 4.05
N GLN A 486 -8.11 -23.26 3.24
CA GLN A 486 -9.32 -22.59 3.72
C GLN A 486 -10.05 -23.42 4.79
N GLU A 487 -10.21 -24.74 4.59
CA GLU A 487 -10.81 -25.64 5.58
C GLU A 487 -10.02 -25.66 6.89
N MET A 488 -8.68 -25.67 6.81
CA MET A 488 -7.78 -25.60 7.95
C MET A 488 -7.91 -24.25 8.68
N ALA A 489 -7.90 -23.14 7.95
CA ALA A 489 -8.04 -21.78 8.47
C ALA A 489 -9.34 -21.58 9.26
N LEU A 490 -10.46 -22.05 8.71
CA LEU A 490 -11.76 -21.94 9.35
C LEU A 490 -11.90 -22.89 10.56
N ARG A 491 -11.14 -24.00 10.60
CA ARG A 491 -11.09 -24.89 11.76
C ARG A 491 -10.32 -24.23 12.90
N ASP A 492 -9.20 -23.59 12.59
CA ASP A 492 -8.39 -22.89 13.59
C ASP A 492 -9.13 -21.64 14.11
N PHE A 493 -9.90 -20.95 13.27
CA PHE A 493 -10.81 -19.90 13.72
C PHE A 493 -11.88 -20.41 14.72
N LEU A 494 -12.47 -21.59 14.44
CA LEU A 494 -13.45 -22.24 15.31
C LEU A 494 -12.86 -22.72 16.64
N ALA A 495 -11.55 -23.00 16.70
CA ALA A 495 -10.86 -23.36 17.94
C ALA A 495 -10.94 -22.20 18.96
N GLY A 496 -10.87 -20.96 18.48
CA GLY A 496 -11.09 -19.75 19.27
C GLY A 496 -9.82 -18.95 19.54
N PRO A 497 -9.93 -17.82 20.28
CA PRO A 497 -8.83 -16.88 20.50
C PRO A 497 -7.62 -17.49 21.20
N GLU A 498 -7.82 -18.44 22.11
CA GLU A 498 -6.75 -19.10 22.87
C GLU A 498 -5.77 -19.89 21.98
N ALA A 499 -6.19 -20.26 20.77
CA ALA A 499 -5.35 -20.98 19.83
C ALA A 499 -4.40 -20.08 19.04
N LEU A 500 -4.57 -18.74 19.07
CA LEU A 500 -3.80 -17.84 18.22
C LEU A 500 -2.30 -17.81 18.59
N PHE A 501 -1.96 -17.61 19.87
CA PHE A 501 -0.56 -17.58 20.32
C PHE A 501 0.16 -18.93 20.09
N PRO A 502 -0.37 -20.09 20.52
CA PRO A 502 0.28 -21.38 20.27
C PRO A 502 0.52 -21.69 18.79
N LYS A 503 -0.33 -21.15 17.90
CA LYS A 503 -0.20 -21.38 16.45
C LYS A 503 0.91 -20.56 15.80
N LEU A 504 1.26 -19.38 16.31
CA LEU A 504 2.25 -18.48 15.69
C LEU A 504 3.54 -19.18 15.22
N PRO A 505 4.29 -19.91 16.07
CA PRO A 505 5.58 -20.47 15.68
C PRO A 505 5.49 -21.68 14.73
N VAL A 506 4.34 -22.39 14.70
CA VAL A 506 4.23 -23.68 14.01
C VAL A 506 3.37 -23.65 12.74
N VAL A 507 2.47 -22.68 12.62
CA VAL A 507 1.41 -22.67 11.61
C VAL A 507 1.94 -22.68 10.17
N LEU A 508 3.07 -22.00 9.90
CA LEU A 508 3.65 -21.97 8.55
C LEU A 508 4.13 -23.36 8.11
N GLY A 509 4.71 -24.15 9.02
CA GLY A 509 5.13 -25.52 8.75
C GLY A 509 3.94 -26.42 8.45
N GLU A 510 2.87 -26.33 9.26
CA GLU A 510 1.63 -27.09 9.05
C GLU A 510 0.96 -26.76 7.70
N ILE A 511 0.90 -25.47 7.33
CA ILE A 511 0.34 -25.02 6.03
C ILE A 511 1.14 -25.60 4.86
N ARG A 512 2.47 -25.53 4.93
CA ARG A 512 3.35 -26.06 3.86
C ARG A 512 3.18 -27.57 3.71
N ALA A 513 3.16 -28.30 4.82
CA ALA A 513 2.91 -29.74 4.81
C ALA A 513 1.54 -30.06 4.22
N LYS A 514 0.49 -29.33 4.61
CA LYS A 514 -0.86 -29.53 4.11
C LYS A 514 -0.96 -29.27 2.60
N ARG A 515 -0.32 -28.20 2.13
CA ARG A 515 -0.30 -27.84 0.71
C ARG A 515 0.40 -28.90 -0.14
N ALA A 516 1.48 -29.49 0.37
CA ALA A 516 2.24 -30.52 -0.34
C ALA A 516 1.49 -31.84 -0.56
N GLU A 517 0.36 -32.07 0.12
CA GLU A 517 -0.53 -33.22 -0.12
C GLU A 517 -1.26 -33.16 -1.47
N TYR A 518 -1.26 -32.00 -2.14
CA TYR A 518 -2.02 -31.74 -3.36
C TYR A 518 -1.11 -31.40 -4.55
N ASP A 519 -1.58 -31.68 -5.77
CA ASP A 519 -0.81 -31.42 -7.00
C ASP A 519 -0.62 -29.93 -7.27
N ASP A 520 -1.67 -29.13 -7.06
CA ASP A 520 -1.60 -27.67 -7.21
C ASP A 520 -0.74 -27.01 -6.10
N GLY A 521 -0.37 -27.77 -5.08
CA GLY A 521 0.55 -27.36 -4.03
C GLY A 521 2.02 -27.69 -4.29
N ARG A 522 2.34 -28.44 -5.37
CA ARG A 522 3.68 -28.87 -5.75
C ARG A 522 4.04 -28.31 -7.13
N PRO A 523 4.47 -27.03 -7.20
CA PRO A 523 4.83 -26.43 -8.47
C PRO A 523 6.03 -27.16 -9.09
N LEU A 524 5.99 -27.28 -10.41
CA LEU A 524 7.06 -27.76 -11.29
C LEU A 524 7.81 -26.55 -11.85
N ASP A 525 9.08 -26.74 -12.19
CA ASP A 525 9.91 -25.69 -12.81
C ASP A 525 9.43 -25.34 -14.22
N SER A 526 8.88 -26.32 -14.96
CA SER A 526 8.44 -26.13 -16.34
C SER A 526 7.30 -27.07 -16.74
N ALA A 527 6.45 -26.62 -17.67
CA ALA A 527 5.45 -27.48 -18.33
C ALA A 527 6.09 -28.64 -19.11
N THR A 528 7.38 -28.55 -19.45
CA THR A 528 8.12 -29.64 -20.12
C THR A 528 8.44 -30.82 -19.20
N GLN A 529 8.24 -30.67 -17.88
CA GLN A 529 8.37 -31.77 -16.92
C GLN A 529 7.14 -32.70 -16.91
N VAL A 530 6.10 -32.38 -17.69
CA VAL A 530 4.97 -33.27 -17.98
C VAL A 530 4.85 -33.51 -19.48
N PRO A 531 4.19 -34.59 -19.93
CA PRO A 531 3.96 -34.84 -21.35
C PRO A 531 3.29 -33.64 -22.04
N LEU A 532 3.60 -33.44 -23.33
CA LEU A 532 2.97 -32.39 -24.12
C LEU A 532 1.49 -32.71 -24.37
N SER A 533 0.68 -31.67 -24.43
CA SER A 533 -0.71 -31.76 -24.88
C SER A 533 -0.78 -32.16 -26.35
N ASP A 534 -1.77 -32.99 -26.70
CA ASP A 534 -2.06 -33.42 -28.08
C ASP A 534 -2.77 -32.34 -28.93
N LEU A 535 -2.96 -31.13 -28.40
CA LEU A 535 -3.57 -30.02 -29.13
C LEU A 535 -2.67 -29.51 -30.26
N ASP A 536 -3.27 -29.17 -31.40
CA ASP A 536 -2.56 -28.44 -32.44
C ASP A 536 -2.20 -27.01 -31.99
N ALA A 537 -1.29 -26.37 -32.74
CA ALA A 537 -0.74 -25.06 -32.38
C ALA A 537 -1.80 -23.94 -32.30
N LEU A 538 -2.87 -24.01 -33.11
CA LEU A 538 -3.95 -23.02 -33.11
C LEU A 538 -4.86 -23.22 -31.89
N ALA A 539 -5.29 -24.46 -31.68
CA ALA A 539 -6.14 -24.85 -30.56
C ALA A 539 -5.47 -24.56 -29.21
N ALA A 540 -4.14 -24.71 -29.11
CA ALA A 540 -3.36 -24.39 -27.93
C ALA A 540 -3.34 -22.88 -27.58
N GLN A 541 -3.53 -21.99 -28.56
CA GLN A 541 -3.44 -20.54 -28.38
C GLN A 541 -4.82 -19.85 -28.27
N VAL A 542 -5.88 -20.45 -28.81
CA VAL A 542 -7.22 -19.86 -28.78
C VAL A 542 -7.93 -20.12 -27.45
N PHE A 543 -8.27 -19.06 -26.71
CA PHE A 543 -9.03 -19.12 -25.45
C PHE A 543 -10.42 -18.50 -25.65
N PRO A 544 -11.47 -19.01 -24.94
CA PRO A 544 -12.81 -18.44 -25.05
C PRO A 544 -12.90 -17.07 -24.38
N ASP A 545 -13.71 -16.18 -24.94
CA ASP A 545 -13.98 -14.88 -24.34
C ASP A 545 -14.73 -15.00 -23.00
N PRO A 546 -14.50 -14.06 -22.06
CA PRO A 546 -15.25 -14.00 -20.82
C PRO A 546 -16.76 -13.87 -21.06
N PRO A 547 -17.60 -14.69 -20.41
CA PRO A 547 -19.05 -14.55 -20.53
C PRO A 547 -19.52 -13.24 -19.86
N THR A 548 -20.05 -12.29 -20.63
CA THR A 548 -20.50 -10.98 -20.12
C THR A 548 -22.00 -10.95 -19.79
N ARG A 549 -22.83 -11.78 -20.44
CA ARG A 549 -24.29 -11.81 -20.24
C ARG A 549 -24.68 -12.70 -19.05
N LYS A 550 -25.56 -12.23 -18.16
CA LYS A 550 -26.01 -12.98 -16.96
C LYS A 550 -26.47 -14.41 -17.24
N VAL A 551 -27.26 -14.62 -18.32
CA VAL A 551 -27.74 -15.95 -18.72
C VAL A 551 -26.59 -16.84 -19.19
N ALA A 552 -25.61 -16.29 -19.92
CA ALA A 552 -24.43 -17.04 -20.36
C ALA A 552 -23.55 -17.43 -19.18
N ILE A 553 -23.37 -16.55 -18.20
CA ILE A 553 -22.65 -16.83 -16.94
C ILE A 553 -23.34 -17.98 -16.20
N ALA A 554 -24.66 -17.90 -16.00
CA ALA A 554 -25.42 -18.93 -15.27
C ALA A 554 -25.38 -20.30 -15.97
N LYS A 555 -25.60 -20.33 -17.30
CA LYS A 555 -25.49 -21.56 -18.11
C LYS A 555 -24.07 -22.11 -18.09
N GLY A 556 -23.08 -21.25 -18.21
CA GLY A 556 -21.66 -21.60 -18.12
C GLY A 556 -21.33 -22.27 -16.79
N LEU A 557 -21.72 -21.63 -15.68
CA LEU A 557 -21.51 -22.15 -14.34
C LEU A 557 -22.20 -23.51 -14.12
N ALA A 558 -23.46 -23.65 -14.56
CA ALA A 558 -24.17 -24.93 -14.45
C ALA A 558 -23.46 -26.05 -15.22
N ARG A 559 -22.99 -25.78 -16.44
CA ARG A 559 -22.20 -26.73 -17.24
C ARG A 559 -20.88 -27.08 -16.57
N SER A 560 -20.17 -26.09 -16.04
CA SER A 560 -18.92 -26.24 -15.31
C SER A 560 -19.08 -27.15 -14.08
N VAL A 561 -20.12 -26.91 -13.28
CA VAL A 561 -20.43 -27.75 -12.12
C VAL A 561 -20.79 -29.18 -12.56
N LEU A 562 -21.63 -29.34 -13.58
CA LEU A 562 -22.00 -30.67 -14.09
C LEU A 562 -20.78 -31.44 -14.62
N HIS A 563 -19.88 -30.77 -15.35
CA HIS A 563 -18.64 -31.37 -15.84
C HIS A 563 -17.75 -31.82 -14.67
N ASN A 564 -17.58 -30.98 -13.65
CA ASN A 564 -16.79 -31.31 -12.46
C ASN A 564 -17.36 -32.49 -11.65
N LEU A 565 -18.63 -32.82 -11.82
CA LEU A 565 -19.25 -33.99 -11.20
C LEU A 565 -19.19 -35.26 -12.06
N ARG A 566 -18.76 -35.20 -13.33
CA ARG A 566 -18.66 -36.37 -14.22
C ARG A 566 -17.30 -37.05 -14.10
N LYS A 567 -17.22 -38.33 -14.47
CA LYS A 567 -15.97 -39.08 -14.51
C LYS A 567 -15.01 -38.44 -15.55
N PRO A 568 -13.79 -38.04 -15.17
CA PRO A 568 -12.76 -37.55 -16.10
C PRO A 568 -12.23 -38.67 -17.00
N ASP A 569 -11.65 -38.29 -18.14
CA ASP A 569 -10.89 -39.20 -18.98
C ASP A 569 -9.57 -39.61 -18.27
N PRO A 570 -9.31 -40.92 -18.08
CA PRO A 570 -8.08 -41.40 -17.47
C PRO A 570 -6.81 -40.94 -18.19
N GLY A 571 -6.84 -40.75 -19.52
CA GLY A 571 -5.67 -40.30 -20.29
C GLY A 571 -5.18 -38.92 -19.85
N HIS A 572 -6.11 -38.06 -19.42
CA HIS A 572 -5.81 -36.70 -18.99
C HIS A 572 -5.19 -36.61 -17.58
N TYR A 573 -5.09 -37.71 -16.83
CA TYR A 573 -4.34 -37.72 -15.56
C TYR A 573 -2.82 -37.71 -15.75
N ALA A 574 -2.36 -38.28 -16.87
CA ALA A 574 -0.95 -38.36 -17.22
C ALA A 574 -0.54 -37.25 -18.20
N ILE A 575 -1.42 -36.92 -19.15
CA ILE A 575 -1.15 -35.93 -20.19
C ILE A 575 -2.07 -34.71 -19.98
N PRO A 576 -1.54 -33.51 -19.76
CA PRO A 576 -2.37 -32.31 -19.62
C PRO A 576 -3.13 -32.06 -20.92
N GLN A 577 -4.43 -31.74 -20.81
CA GLN A 577 -5.19 -31.35 -22.00
C GLN A 577 -4.68 -30.06 -22.61
N ARG A 578 -4.15 -29.16 -21.78
CA ARG A 578 -3.70 -27.84 -22.23
C ARG A 578 -2.71 -27.21 -21.26
N ASN A 579 -1.82 -26.37 -21.79
CA ASN A 579 -1.01 -25.44 -21.02
C ASN A 579 -1.74 -24.08 -20.98
N VAL A 580 -2.03 -23.59 -19.78
CA VAL A 580 -2.86 -22.39 -19.55
C VAL A 580 -2.00 -21.31 -18.87
N PRO A 581 -1.77 -20.16 -19.53
CA PRO A 581 -1.11 -19.01 -18.89
C PRO A 581 -1.91 -18.51 -17.68
N SER A 582 -1.22 -17.96 -16.68
CA SER A 582 -1.84 -17.43 -15.45
C SER A 582 -2.99 -16.45 -15.73
N ARG A 583 -2.82 -15.54 -16.69
CA ARG A 583 -3.85 -14.56 -17.11
C ARG A 583 -5.10 -15.19 -17.74
N GLN A 584 -4.97 -16.40 -18.29
CA GLN A 584 -6.06 -17.17 -18.92
C GLN A 584 -6.63 -18.25 -17.98
N ALA A 585 -6.08 -18.40 -16.78
CA ALA A 585 -6.51 -19.37 -15.77
C ALA A 585 -7.83 -18.95 -15.09
N LEU A 586 -8.87 -18.80 -15.90
CA LEU A 586 -10.19 -18.33 -15.47
C LEU A 586 -11.17 -19.50 -15.34
N TRP A 587 -12.17 -19.35 -14.47
CA TRP A 587 -13.07 -20.45 -14.10
C TRP A 587 -13.78 -21.04 -15.33
N PHE A 588 -14.18 -20.22 -16.30
CA PHE A 588 -14.91 -20.70 -17.49
C PHE A 588 -14.02 -21.44 -18.50
N VAL A 589 -12.69 -21.35 -18.35
CA VAL A 589 -11.69 -22.12 -19.09
C VAL A 589 -11.42 -23.43 -18.35
N LEU A 590 -10.85 -23.33 -17.14
CA LEU A 590 -10.34 -24.49 -16.40
C LEU A 590 -11.44 -25.48 -15.99
N SER A 591 -12.64 -24.99 -15.65
CA SER A 591 -13.74 -25.87 -15.22
C SER A 591 -14.33 -26.77 -16.31
N ARG A 592 -13.84 -26.65 -17.56
CA ARG A 592 -14.20 -27.50 -18.69
C ARG A 592 -13.10 -28.49 -19.08
N LEU A 593 -12.00 -28.48 -18.34
CA LEU A 593 -10.86 -29.37 -18.52
C LEU A 593 -10.85 -30.41 -17.39
N ASP A 594 -10.45 -31.62 -17.73
CA ASP A 594 -10.07 -32.69 -16.83
C ASP A 594 -8.66 -32.48 -16.26
N SER A 595 -7.77 -31.86 -17.01
CA SER A 595 -6.44 -31.48 -16.52
C SER A 595 -5.78 -30.36 -17.32
N ALA A 596 -4.92 -29.59 -16.67
CA ALA A 596 -4.14 -28.54 -17.32
C ALA A 596 -2.86 -28.25 -16.54
N THR A 597 -1.79 -27.84 -17.24
CA THR A 597 -0.73 -27.08 -16.56
C THR A 597 -1.15 -25.62 -16.48
N VAL A 598 -0.89 -24.99 -15.35
CA VAL A 598 -1.19 -23.57 -15.13
C VAL A 598 0.07 -22.87 -14.67
N SER A 599 0.53 -21.88 -15.43
CA SER A 599 1.70 -21.08 -15.06
C SER A 599 1.47 -20.34 -13.75
N THR A 600 2.49 -20.29 -12.91
CA THR A 600 2.47 -19.45 -11.71
C THR A 600 2.45 -17.97 -12.12
N PRO A 601 1.81 -17.08 -11.34
CA PRO A 601 1.69 -15.67 -11.71
C PRO A 601 3.01 -14.91 -11.79
N ASP A 602 4.03 -15.35 -11.03
CA ASP A 602 5.41 -14.85 -11.13
C ASP A 602 6.18 -15.38 -12.36
N GLY A 603 5.57 -16.28 -13.14
CA GLY A 603 6.14 -16.87 -14.35
C GLY A 603 7.29 -17.86 -14.13
N ARG A 604 7.60 -18.23 -12.87
CA ARG A 604 8.76 -19.05 -12.52
C ARG A 604 8.51 -20.56 -12.58
N GLY A 605 7.26 -20.99 -12.70
CA GLY A 605 6.92 -22.40 -12.77
C GLY A 605 5.51 -22.66 -13.26
N VAL A 606 5.07 -23.91 -13.11
CA VAL A 606 3.71 -24.35 -13.45
C VAL A 606 3.16 -25.29 -12.39
N THR A 607 1.84 -25.34 -12.26
CA THR A 607 1.14 -26.35 -11.45
C THR A 607 0.39 -27.31 -12.37
N PHE A 608 0.52 -28.62 -12.16
CA PHE A 608 -0.26 -29.60 -12.90
C PHE A 608 -1.58 -29.85 -12.18
N ARG A 609 -2.65 -29.19 -12.64
CA ARG A 609 -3.97 -29.25 -12.01
C ARG A 609 -4.79 -30.36 -12.65
N ARG A 610 -5.41 -31.19 -11.80
CA ARG A 610 -6.19 -32.36 -12.22
C ARG A 610 -7.53 -32.37 -11.53
N ARG A 611 -8.58 -32.64 -12.30
CA ARG A 611 -9.95 -32.67 -11.83
C ARG A 611 -10.23 -33.99 -11.12
N ASP A 612 -10.69 -33.92 -9.89
CA ASP A 612 -11.12 -35.08 -9.12
C ASP A 612 -12.57 -34.87 -8.62
N PRO A 613 -13.57 -35.57 -9.21
CA PRO A 613 -14.96 -35.45 -8.80
C PRO A 613 -15.25 -35.87 -7.37
N ALA A 614 -14.52 -36.86 -6.84
CA ALA A 614 -14.71 -37.33 -5.47
C ALA A 614 -14.20 -36.27 -4.49
N LEU A 615 -12.99 -35.74 -4.76
CA LEU A 615 -12.41 -34.66 -3.98
C LEU A 615 -13.27 -33.40 -4.03
N PHE A 616 -13.69 -32.97 -5.22
CA PHE A 616 -14.58 -31.82 -5.43
C PHE A 616 -15.85 -31.91 -4.59
N ARG A 617 -16.55 -33.05 -4.64
CA ARG A 617 -17.78 -33.27 -3.86
C ARG A 617 -17.50 -33.29 -2.36
N SER A 618 -16.40 -33.92 -1.95
CA SER A 618 -16.04 -34.05 -0.54
C SER A 618 -15.71 -32.69 0.08
N MET A 619 -14.87 -31.90 -0.58
CA MET A 619 -14.47 -30.55 -0.15
C MET A 619 -15.68 -29.62 -0.13
N LEU A 620 -16.50 -29.58 -1.20
CA LEU A 620 -17.69 -28.73 -1.22
C LEU A 620 -18.65 -29.05 -0.05
N ARG A 621 -18.86 -30.34 0.26
CA ARG A 621 -19.69 -30.75 1.40
C ARG A 621 -19.06 -30.35 2.74
N ARG A 622 -17.75 -30.54 2.90
CA ARG A 622 -17.03 -30.16 4.14
C ARG A 622 -17.05 -28.65 4.35
N SER A 623 -16.73 -27.86 3.32
CA SER A 623 -16.79 -26.39 3.40
C SER A 623 -18.20 -25.90 3.72
N ALA A 624 -19.25 -26.44 3.06
CA ALA A 624 -20.63 -26.05 3.35
C ALA A 624 -21.04 -26.39 4.80
N ARG A 625 -20.61 -27.55 5.32
CA ARG A 625 -20.84 -27.94 6.72
C ARG A 625 -20.14 -26.98 7.67
N GLN A 626 -18.86 -26.69 7.43
CA GLN A 626 -18.07 -25.79 8.27
C GLN A 626 -18.64 -24.37 8.30
N LEU A 627 -19.06 -23.82 7.16
CA LEU A 627 -19.70 -22.51 7.09
C LEU A 627 -21.03 -22.46 7.84
N ARG A 628 -21.81 -23.56 7.80
CA ARG A 628 -23.02 -23.68 8.61
C ARG A 628 -22.71 -23.72 10.11
N ASP A 629 -21.67 -24.46 10.49
CA ASP A 629 -21.26 -24.58 11.90
C ASP A 629 -20.74 -23.23 12.42
N ILE A 630 -19.96 -22.48 11.63
CA ILE A 630 -19.58 -21.08 11.92
C ILE A 630 -20.82 -20.20 12.05
N GLY A 631 -21.77 -20.27 11.11
CA GLY A 631 -22.99 -19.47 11.16
C GLY A 631 -23.81 -19.69 12.43
N ARG A 632 -23.82 -20.93 12.95
CA ARG A 632 -24.48 -21.28 14.22
C ARG A 632 -23.70 -20.78 15.44
N ALA A 633 -22.38 -20.93 15.43
CA ALA A 633 -21.51 -20.53 16.53
C ALA A 633 -21.16 -19.02 16.52
N TRP A 634 -21.60 -18.26 15.52
CA TRP A 634 -21.16 -16.89 15.29
C TRP A 634 -21.34 -15.93 16.48
N PRO A 635 -22.51 -15.86 17.15
CA PRO A 635 -22.67 -14.97 18.30
C PRO A 635 -21.68 -15.30 19.43
N GLU A 636 -21.45 -16.60 19.68
CA GLU A 636 -20.53 -17.07 20.71
C GLU A 636 -19.08 -16.81 20.34
N LEU A 637 -18.68 -17.04 19.09
CA LEU A 637 -17.34 -16.72 18.61
C LEU A 637 -17.05 -15.22 18.74
N ARG A 638 -18.00 -14.36 18.34
CA ARG A 638 -17.87 -12.90 18.52
C ARG A 638 -17.65 -12.52 19.97
N ARG A 639 -18.43 -13.10 20.88
CA ARG A 639 -18.31 -12.87 22.32
C ARG A 639 -16.92 -13.28 22.81
N ARG A 640 -16.49 -14.53 22.54
CA ARG A 640 -15.18 -15.07 22.95
C ARG A 640 -14.01 -14.24 22.44
N TYR A 641 -13.98 -13.90 21.15
CA TYR A 641 -12.90 -13.10 20.57
C TYR A 641 -12.86 -11.68 21.16
N ARG A 642 -14.01 -11.05 21.40
CA ARG A 642 -14.06 -9.70 22.01
C ARG A 642 -13.63 -9.70 23.47
N GLU A 643 -14.04 -10.71 24.23
CA GLU A 643 -13.62 -10.88 25.63
C GLU A 643 -12.13 -11.15 25.76
N ALA A 644 -11.55 -11.90 24.81
CA ALA A 644 -10.11 -12.18 24.79
C ALA A 644 -9.27 -11.02 24.24
N LEU A 645 -9.87 -10.02 23.57
CA LEU A 645 -9.13 -8.95 22.91
C LEU A 645 -8.13 -8.23 23.83
N PRO A 646 -8.50 -7.80 25.07
CA PRO A 646 -7.54 -7.16 25.97
C PRO A 646 -6.33 -8.03 26.30
N GLU A 647 -6.51 -9.35 26.43
CA GLU A 647 -5.41 -10.27 26.69
C GLU A 647 -4.54 -10.45 25.44
N LEU A 648 -5.16 -10.66 24.27
CA LEU A 648 -4.48 -10.87 22.98
C LEU A 648 -3.59 -9.68 22.55
N THR A 649 -3.90 -8.47 23.01
CA THR A 649 -3.19 -7.25 22.65
C THR A 649 -2.36 -6.68 23.81
N SER A 650 -2.38 -7.31 24.98
CA SER A 650 -1.60 -6.83 26.13
C SER A 650 -0.10 -7.05 25.92
N ARG A 651 0.71 -6.14 26.48
CA ARG A 651 2.18 -6.28 26.45
C ARG A 651 2.63 -7.48 27.29
N GLU A 652 1.97 -7.67 28.42
CA GLU A 652 2.25 -8.72 29.40
C GLU A 652 2.03 -10.11 28.80
N THR A 653 0.95 -10.32 28.05
CA THR A 653 0.70 -11.62 27.40
C THR A 653 1.66 -11.86 26.24
N TRP A 654 1.95 -10.87 25.39
CA TRP A 654 2.95 -11.03 24.33
C TRP A 654 4.34 -11.35 24.91
N ALA A 655 4.74 -10.68 25.99
CA ALA A 655 5.97 -10.99 26.70
C ALA A 655 5.96 -12.44 27.21
N ARG A 656 4.94 -12.82 28.00
CA ARG A 656 4.80 -14.16 28.58
C ARG A 656 4.71 -15.30 27.56
N GLU A 657 3.93 -15.11 26.50
CA GLU A 657 3.63 -16.18 25.53
C GLU A 657 4.66 -16.28 24.40
N VAL A 658 5.43 -15.21 24.15
CA VAL A 658 6.26 -15.11 22.94
C VAL A 658 7.66 -14.55 23.20
N PHE A 659 7.80 -13.38 23.83
CA PHE A 659 9.11 -12.69 23.87
C PHE A 659 10.04 -13.13 25.00
N ASP A 660 9.50 -13.54 26.14
CA ASP A 660 10.25 -13.99 27.32
C ASP A 660 10.34 -15.52 27.41
N ARG A 661 9.90 -16.25 26.37
CA ARG A 661 10.06 -17.69 26.29
C ARG A 661 11.50 -18.01 25.83
N ASP A 662 12.22 -18.70 26.70
CA ASP A 662 13.58 -19.23 26.45
C ASP A 662 13.65 -20.17 25.24
#